data_AF-T0SYZ0-F1
#
_entry.id   AF-T0SYZ0-F1
#
_cell.length_a   1.000
_cell.length_b   1.000
_cell.length_c   1.000
_cell.angle_alpha   90.00
_cell.angle_beta   90.00
_cell.angle_gamma   90.00
#
_symmetry.space_group_name_H-M   'P 1'
#
loop_
_entity.id
_entity.type
_entity.pdbx_description
1 polymer ?
#
loop_
_entity_poly.entity_id
_entity_poly.type
_entity_poly.pdbx_seq_one_letter_code
_entity_poly.pdbx_strand_id
1 'polypeptide(L)'
;MEREKKKRILPLIRNMGGVILGMTLLSSCFQQASSGKRTNSDFVVNSPSSVSTGYGRVLEDNPIILSGNASLSPEYNLGLLLRSGQEYISESQFLEGSCLNLEDCFRAREASNVALIQATDNKWAFQTTTSSFLQVQTFAHIKRILNKFHSNISTHFSLVNGGLKYKSAVPDLLMVSKSYWKNDKTLEGYALCDLEDNASFSAANYELCMGYDSIYENLKFSQDNTVIYHEVGHAMVDIMMNMRNNNQNYLDSTFVERSDLGYLSYDEAGAINEGLADYFSYFMNQRTHFGEWALGRVSFQSRPMSESDPIHAAGISTASNERLSYPTYLNYDPNQKSKILEDIHYAGQIMSHFLVAFTQDVQDRCKLTNEKAIEYTLFNITESLAELGDLTTKASDHYSASNNINLNKTYASLFVSALRPIDYRSFSQTFAKNVMRTFGNSATGMCAVAYQQDYIESLLDQYGLLLFRNYNDSLNGDGGTGLSDRIVIAGNRKKSELISKSVLKLEDRTGKVQAIVVDSQESMKAVRTALVGSGQIAPLSSRIDSDLGYNNANGKISPGEFVGLLVNLRNTSNSTVSGVRLIGSDWAHFYKDTTTATPTAKPCNIDSYPNAGAVGTDTNANSSCADLTIDELTDGTAANTEYLTYKHFPSCMVQINDANGTRMASQKELMEKISLTQNKCLDPNDPKSCFIRIPRGGDYAWYSRIEAGATWIERFVDSSTGKPKIKTGNLIYLEVSPDIPAGTVFSCRFRASFTNCSDCFDNGTNTDFKDSHYMEDDPYKIIKFEFTVTD
;
A
#
# COMPACT_ATOMS: atom_id res chain seq x y z
N MET A 1 -15.61 -11.94 -37.62
CA MET A 1 -16.85 -12.70 -37.88
C MET A 1 -17.51 -12.86 -36.54
N GLU A 2 -18.50 -12.05 -36.15
CA GLU A 2 -19.86 -12.04 -36.69
C GLU A 2 -20.47 -10.66 -36.38
N ARG A 3 -20.78 -9.88 -37.42
CA ARG A 3 -21.59 -8.65 -37.35
C ARG A 3 -22.71 -8.87 -38.35
N GLU A 4 -23.96 -8.94 -37.90
CA GLU A 4 -25.11 -8.32 -38.56
C GLU A 4 -26.43 -8.67 -37.85
N LYS A 5 -27.32 -7.67 -37.82
CA LYS A 5 -28.79 -7.68 -37.63
C LYS A 5 -29.31 -7.09 -36.32
N LYS A 6 -29.69 -5.80 -36.39
CA LYS A 6 -31.09 -5.38 -36.63
C LYS A 6 -31.22 -3.86 -36.62
N LYS A 7 -31.93 -3.33 -37.62
CA LYS A 7 -32.36 -1.94 -37.75
C LYS A 7 -33.89 -1.89 -37.86
N ARG A 8 -34.46 -0.85 -37.23
CA ARG A 8 -35.76 -0.15 -37.43
C ARG A 8 -37.04 -0.74 -36.80
N ILE A 9 -37.73 0.08 -36.01
CA ILE A 9 -39.01 0.78 -36.29
C ILE A 9 -39.22 1.94 -35.26
N LEU A 10 -39.77 3.08 -35.70
CA LEU A 10 -40.29 4.30 -35.01
C LEU A 10 -41.62 4.67 -35.76
N PRO A 11 -42.49 5.64 -35.39
CA PRO A 11 -42.66 6.51 -34.19
C PRO A 11 -44.15 6.71 -33.73
N LEU A 12 -44.42 7.55 -32.69
CA LEU A 12 -45.56 8.51 -32.50
C LEU A 12 -45.55 9.08 -31.04
N ILE A 13 -45.13 10.32 -30.70
CA ILE A 13 -45.75 11.69 -30.70
C ILE A 13 -47.00 11.92 -29.80
N ARG A 14 -46.84 12.69 -28.69
CA ARG A 14 -47.56 13.95 -28.28
C ARG A 14 -47.22 14.28 -26.79
N ASN A 15 -46.60 15.38 -26.34
CA ASN A 15 -46.80 16.86 -26.35
C ASN A 15 -47.67 17.47 -25.21
N MET A 16 -47.09 18.53 -24.58
CA MET A 16 -47.63 19.59 -23.68
C MET A 16 -47.75 19.29 -22.18
N GLY A 17 -47.38 20.18 -21.24
CA GLY A 17 -47.01 21.60 -21.30
C GLY A 17 -46.35 22.09 -20.00
N GLY A 18 -45.69 23.24 -20.05
CA GLY A 18 -44.84 23.77 -18.97
C GLY A 18 -45.52 24.72 -17.99
N VAL A 19 -44.77 25.08 -16.93
CA VAL A 19 -44.90 26.32 -16.16
C VAL A 19 -43.49 26.74 -15.72
N ILE A 20 -43.12 27.98 -16.04
CA ILE A 20 -41.91 28.69 -15.62
C ILE A 20 -42.32 29.74 -14.57
N LEU A 21 -41.67 29.76 -13.42
CA LEU A 21 -41.52 30.88 -12.48
C LEU A 21 -40.38 30.46 -11.53
N GLY A 22 -39.21 31.08 -11.44
CA GLY A 22 -38.91 32.49 -11.26
C GLY A 22 -38.15 32.62 -9.93
N MET A 23 -36.84 32.38 -9.93
CA MET A 23 -35.96 32.69 -8.78
C MET A 23 -34.77 33.52 -9.24
N THR A 24 -34.68 34.69 -8.60
CA THR A 24 -33.68 35.74 -8.78
C THR A 24 -32.30 35.29 -8.30
N LEU A 25 -31.32 35.53 -9.16
CA LEU A 25 -29.89 35.32 -8.97
C LEU A 25 -29.32 36.32 -7.95
N LEU A 26 -28.58 35.82 -6.96
CA LEU A 26 -27.48 36.54 -6.33
C LEU A 26 -26.21 35.71 -6.50
N SER A 27 -25.27 36.32 -7.21
CA SER A 27 -23.98 35.82 -7.66
C SER A 27 -22.95 35.78 -6.54
N SER A 28 -22.36 34.60 -6.32
CA SER A 28 -21.00 34.44 -5.78
C SER A 28 -20.20 33.62 -6.79
N CYS A 29 -18.99 34.08 -7.12
CA CYS A 29 -18.11 33.46 -8.11
C CYS A 29 -17.66 32.06 -7.65
N PHE A 30 -18.43 31.04 -8.06
CA PHE A 30 -18.02 29.64 -8.11
C PHE A 30 -17.29 29.38 -9.44
N GLN A 31 -16.06 28.87 -9.40
CA GLN A 31 -15.55 28.05 -10.50
C GLN A 31 -16.09 26.63 -10.29
N GLN A 32 -17.33 26.42 -10.71
CA GLN A 32 -17.90 25.09 -10.88
C GLN A 32 -17.08 24.37 -11.96
N ALA A 33 -16.58 23.16 -11.68
CA ALA A 33 -16.10 22.26 -12.73
C ALA A 33 -17.21 22.14 -13.77
N SER A 34 -16.97 22.65 -14.98
CA SER A 34 -18.03 22.78 -15.97
C SER A 34 -18.41 21.39 -16.49
N SER A 35 -19.53 20.86 -16.03
CA SER A 35 -20.25 19.75 -16.67
C SER A 35 -20.96 20.17 -17.97
N GLY A 36 -20.53 21.28 -18.59
CA GLY A 36 -21.13 21.86 -19.78
C GLY A 36 -20.64 21.17 -21.04
N LYS A 37 -21.51 20.38 -21.67
CA LYS A 37 -21.34 19.85 -23.03
C LYS A 37 -21.00 21.00 -24.00
N ARG A 38 -19.79 21.03 -24.55
CA ARG A 38 -19.41 22.06 -25.53
C ARG A 38 -19.92 21.67 -26.93
N THR A 39 -20.83 22.48 -27.44
CA THR A 39 -21.41 22.34 -28.79
C THR A 39 -20.90 23.39 -29.79
N ASN A 40 -20.01 24.31 -29.38
CA ASN A 40 -19.51 25.37 -30.27
C ASN A 40 -18.18 25.00 -30.94
N SER A 41 -18.21 25.10 -32.27
CA SER A 41 -17.25 24.63 -33.26
C SER A 41 -16.07 25.57 -33.55
N ASP A 42 -15.87 26.62 -32.77
CA ASP A 42 -14.84 27.62 -33.08
C ASP A 42 -13.50 27.18 -32.50
N PHE A 43 -12.60 26.78 -33.41
CA PHE A 43 -11.22 26.39 -33.11
C PHE A 43 -10.50 27.51 -32.33
N VAL A 44 -10.06 27.21 -31.11
CA VAL A 44 -9.24 28.13 -30.32
C VAL A 44 -7.80 28.04 -30.81
N VAL A 45 -7.28 29.15 -31.34
CA VAL A 45 -5.86 29.26 -31.69
C VAL A 45 -5.03 29.17 -30.41
N ASN A 46 -4.15 28.15 -30.30
CA ASN A 46 -3.24 27.98 -29.17
C ASN A 46 -1.79 28.17 -29.58
N SER A 47 -1.40 29.43 -29.74
CA SER A 47 -0.04 29.87 -30.09
C SER A 47 0.45 30.96 -29.14
N PRO A 48 1.76 31.25 -29.04
CA PRO A 48 2.26 32.33 -28.17
C PRO A 48 1.61 33.69 -28.48
N SER A 49 1.30 33.99 -29.74
CA SER A 49 0.60 35.21 -30.13
C SER A 49 -0.84 35.35 -29.59
N SER A 50 -1.44 34.26 -29.10
CA SER A 50 -2.84 34.20 -28.66
C SER A 50 -3.04 34.37 -27.15
N VAL A 51 -1.96 34.56 -26.38
CA VAL A 51 -1.97 34.71 -24.92
C VAL A 51 -1.07 35.86 -24.47
N SER A 52 -1.27 36.30 -23.23
CA SER A 52 -0.43 37.24 -22.51
C SER A 52 0.85 36.56 -21.98
N THR A 53 1.88 37.34 -21.71
CA THR A 53 3.08 36.90 -20.96
C THR A 53 2.68 36.30 -19.62
N GLY A 54 3.24 35.12 -19.30
CA GLY A 54 2.92 34.30 -18.14
C GLY A 54 1.82 33.26 -18.37
N TYR A 55 1.07 33.37 -19.48
CA TYR A 55 -0.16 32.60 -19.70
C TYR A 55 -0.04 31.55 -20.80
N GLY A 56 -0.92 30.56 -20.73
CA GLY A 56 -1.09 29.47 -21.69
C GLY A 56 -2.54 29.01 -21.78
N ARG A 57 -2.77 27.85 -22.43
CA ARG A 57 -4.05 27.14 -22.39
C ARG A 57 -3.79 25.64 -22.25
N VAL A 58 -4.62 25.01 -21.43
CA VAL A 58 -4.60 23.59 -21.10
C VAL A 58 -6.01 23.01 -21.25
N LEU A 59 -6.13 21.70 -21.37
CA LEU A 59 -7.40 20.99 -21.23
C LEU A 59 -7.80 21.06 -19.76
N GLU A 60 -8.94 21.69 -19.44
CA GLU A 60 -9.36 21.83 -18.05
C GLU A 60 -9.82 20.52 -17.41
N ASP A 61 -10.31 19.60 -18.24
CA ASP A 61 -10.71 18.25 -17.87
C ASP A 61 -10.30 17.27 -18.99
N ASN A 62 -10.46 15.97 -18.78
CA ASN A 62 -10.09 15.00 -19.79
C ASN A 62 -10.98 15.08 -21.05
N PRO A 63 -10.48 14.63 -22.22
CA PRO A 63 -11.19 14.76 -23.49
C PRO A 63 -12.59 14.13 -23.54
N ILE A 64 -12.83 13.02 -22.83
CA ILE A 64 -14.14 12.37 -22.77
C ILE A 64 -15.17 13.30 -22.10
N ILE A 65 -14.79 13.89 -20.96
CA ILE A 65 -15.66 14.81 -20.22
C ILE A 65 -15.89 16.10 -21.01
N LEU A 66 -14.82 16.72 -21.55
CA LEU A 66 -14.92 17.98 -22.29
C LEU A 66 -15.78 17.86 -23.56
N SER A 67 -15.72 16.71 -24.25
CA SER A 67 -16.51 16.45 -25.46
C SER A 67 -17.94 15.98 -25.17
N GLY A 68 -18.18 15.41 -23.99
CA GLY A 68 -19.42 14.69 -23.68
C GLY A 68 -19.64 13.45 -24.54
N ASN A 69 -18.56 12.86 -25.06
CA ASN A 69 -18.61 11.69 -25.95
C ASN A 69 -17.70 10.57 -25.43
N ALA A 70 -18.30 9.56 -24.79
CA ALA A 70 -17.59 8.37 -24.30
C ALA A 70 -16.90 7.54 -25.39
N SER A 71 -17.22 7.76 -26.68
CA SER A 71 -16.62 7.07 -27.83
C SER A 71 -15.73 7.99 -28.68
N LEU A 72 -15.22 9.09 -28.11
CA LEU A 72 -14.34 10.04 -28.80
C LEU A 72 -13.16 9.33 -29.48
N SER A 73 -12.81 9.67 -30.72
CA SER A 73 -11.67 9.02 -31.41
C SER A 73 -10.35 9.36 -30.71
N PRO A 74 -9.41 8.41 -30.55
CA PRO A 74 -8.03 8.71 -30.11
C PRO A 74 -7.34 9.80 -30.96
N GLU A 75 -7.73 9.92 -32.23
CA GLU A 75 -7.21 10.90 -33.20
C GLU A 75 -7.99 12.24 -33.21
N TYR A 76 -8.86 12.47 -32.22
CA TYR A 76 -9.66 13.69 -32.15
C TYR A 76 -8.78 14.94 -32.01
N ASN A 77 -9.16 16.02 -32.69
CA ASN A 77 -8.47 17.30 -32.55
C ASN A 77 -8.77 17.94 -31.19
N LEU A 78 -7.88 17.69 -30.22
CA LEU A 78 -8.00 18.20 -28.84
C LEU A 78 -8.01 19.73 -28.76
N GLY A 79 -7.51 20.45 -29.77
CA GLY A 79 -7.60 21.91 -29.83
C GLY A 79 -9.03 22.45 -29.84
N LEU A 80 -10.00 21.63 -30.27
CA LEU A 80 -11.43 21.97 -30.22
C LEU A 80 -12.00 21.93 -28.79
N LEU A 81 -11.27 21.35 -27.82
CA LEU A 81 -11.70 21.23 -26.43
C LEU A 81 -11.12 22.33 -25.54
N LEU A 82 -10.12 23.09 -26.02
CA LEU A 82 -9.51 24.18 -25.26
C LEU A 82 -10.49 25.32 -24.98
N ARG A 83 -10.40 25.94 -23.80
CA ARG A 83 -11.15 27.16 -23.49
C ARG A 83 -10.56 28.37 -24.21
N SER A 84 -11.40 29.34 -24.58
CA SER A 84 -10.95 30.60 -25.18
C SER A 84 -10.16 31.46 -24.17
N GLY A 85 -10.52 31.37 -22.90
CA GLY A 85 -9.78 31.95 -21.78
C GLY A 85 -8.35 31.41 -21.70
N GLN A 86 -7.46 32.25 -21.16
CA GLN A 86 -6.08 31.90 -20.87
C GLN A 86 -5.90 31.63 -19.38
N GLU A 87 -4.90 30.83 -19.03
CA GLU A 87 -4.55 30.48 -17.67
C GLU A 87 -3.11 30.85 -17.35
N TYR A 88 -2.87 31.31 -16.13
CA TYR A 88 -1.52 31.61 -15.66
C TYR A 88 -0.72 30.32 -15.47
N ILE A 89 0.40 30.21 -16.16
CA ILE A 89 1.31 29.05 -16.08
C ILE A 89 2.52 29.44 -15.22
N SER A 90 3.38 30.30 -15.73
CA SER A 90 4.60 30.76 -15.06
C SER A 90 5.21 31.97 -15.79
N GLU A 91 5.78 32.92 -15.04
CA GLU A 91 6.66 33.97 -15.59
C GLU A 91 8.11 33.50 -15.79
N SER A 92 8.44 32.28 -15.34
CA SER A 92 9.78 31.72 -15.51
C SER A 92 10.12 31.49 -16.98
N GLN A 93 11.40 31.53 -17.32
CA GLN A 93 11.91 31.19 -18.64
C GLN A 93 11.70 29.69 -18.96
N PHE A 94 11.59 28.85 -17.95
CA PHE A 94 11.41 27.40 -18.04
C PHE A 94 10.17 26.95 -17.24
N LEU A 95 9.65 25.75 -17.55
CA LEU A 95 8.60 25.11 -16.75
C LEU A 95 9.16 24.51 -15.45
N GLU A 96 9.70 25.36 -14.60
CA GLU A 96 10.23 25.03 -13.28
C GLU A 96 9.84 26.12 -12.28
N GLY A 97 9.59 25.71 -11.04
CA GLY A 97 9.48 26.61 -9.91
C GLY A 97 10.72 26.56 -9.00
N SER A 98 10.65 27.26 -7.87
CA SER A 98 11.77 27.42 -6.94
C SER A 98 11.53 26.64 -5.66
N CYS A 99 12.48 25.81 -5.24
CA CYS A 99 12.42 25.11 -3.95
C CYS A 99 12.67 26.03 -2.73
N LEU A 100 12.81 27.35 -2.93
CA LEU A 100 12.67 28.32 -1.84
C LEU A 100 11.22 28.35 -1.31
N ASN A 101 10.24 28.22 -2.21
CA ASN A 101 8.82 28.06 -1.90
C ASN A 101 8.42 26.63 -2.27
N LEU A 102 8.17 25.77 -1.29
CA LEU A 102 7.97 24.34 -1.58
C LEU A 102 6.76 24.03 -2.46
N GLU A 103 5.75 24.90 -2.44
CA GLU A 103 4.59 24.82 -3.34
C GLU A 103 4.98 24.90 -4.83
N ASP A 104 6.13 25.52 -5.12
CA ASP A 104 6.72 25.66 -6.44
C ASP A 104 7.91 24.69 -6.66
N CYS A 105 8.21 23.76 -5.74
CA CYS A 105 9.37 22.85 -5.84
C CYS A 105 9.13 21.67 -6.79
N PHE A 106 8.75 21.96 -8.02
CA PHE A 106 8.52 20.99 -9.09
C PHE A 106 8.90 21.57 -10.45
N ARG A 107 9.08 20.68 -11.43
CA ARG A 107 9.26 21.08 -12.83
C ARG A 107 8.66 20.06 -13.79
N ALA A 108 8.39 20.47 -15.00
CA ALA A 108 7.91 19.60 -16.06
C ALA A 108 8.82 19.65 -17.28
N ARG A 109 9.11 18.48 -17.84
CA ARG A 109 9.86 18.33 -19.09
C ARG A 109 9.30 17.17 -19.91
N GLU A 110 9.79 17.00 -21.13
CA GLU A 110 9.33 15.92 -22.01
C GLU A 110 9.67 14.54 -21.44
N ALA A 111 10.97 14.26 -21.25
CA ALA A 111 11.51 13.02 -20.69
C ALA A 111 12.79 13.32 -19.90
N SER A 112 13.31 12.32 -19.17
CA SER A 112 14.44 12.47 -18.23
C SER A 112 15.72 13.02 -18.85
N ASN A 113 15.99 12.68 -20.12
CA ASN A 113 17.16 13.11 -20.88
C ASN A 113 16.93 14.34 -21.77
N VAL A 114 15.74 14.97 -21.70
CA VAL A 114 15.39 16.14 -22.51
C VAL A 114 15.56 17.42 -21.68
N ALA A 115 16.11 18.46 -22.30
CA ALA A 115 16.24 19.78 -21.67
C ALA A 115 14.86 20.42 -21.42
N LEU A 116 14.78 21.30 -20.43
CA LEU A 116 13.55 22.07 -20.16
C LEU A 116 13.19 22.92 -21.38
N ILE A 117 11.90 22.96 -21.71
CA ILE A 117 11.43 23.86 -22.76
C ILE A 117 11.55 25.32 -22.31
N GLN A 118 12.04 26.16 -23.23
CA GLN A 118 12.12 27.59 -23.03
C GLN A 118 10.85 28.27 -23.54
N ALA A 119 10.32 29.22 -22.77
CA ALA A 119 9.17 30.01 -23.18
C ALA A 119 9.46 30.84 -24.44
N THR A 120 8.45 31.01 -25.30
CA THR A 120 8.50 31.96 -26.42
C THR A 120 7.90 33.30 -25.96
N ASP A 121 8.71 34.35 -25.83
CA ASP A 121 8.30 35.65 -25.27
C ASP A 121 7.62 35.55 -23.88
N ASN A 122 8.04 34.57 -23.07
CA ASN A 122 7.43 34.21 -21.79
C ASN A 122 5.95 33.77 -21.90
N LYS A 123 5.58 33.09 -22.99
CA LYS A 123 4.21 32.61 -23.25
C LYS A 123 4.16 31.11 -23.45
N TRP A 124 3.12 30.47 -22.92
CA TRP A 124 3.00 29.02 -22.75
C TRP A 124 1.82 28.43 -23.53
N ALA A 125 1.59 28.90 -24.76
CA ALA A 125 0.53 28.41 -25.62
C ALA A 125 1.10 27.65 -26.82
N PHE A 126 0.78 26.36 -26.93
CA PHE A 126 1.28 25.45 -27.98
C PHE A 126 0.16 24.60 -28.57
N GLN A 127 0.34 24.14 -29.81
CA GLN A 127 -0.62 23.23 -30.45
C GLN A 127 -0.76 21.93 -29.66
N THR A 128 -1.98 21.43 -29.51
CA THR A 128 -2.29 20.27 -28.66
C THR A 128 -1.63 18.95 -29.09
N THR A 129 -1.06 18.92 -30.30
CA THR A 129 -0.37 17.75 -30.87
C THR A 129 1.13 17.75 -30.57
N THR A 130 1.67 18.76 -29.89
CA THR A 130 3.12 18.86 -29.64
C THR A 130 3.49 18.43 -28.22
N SER A 131 4.72 17.96 -28.03
CA SER A 131 5.24 17.65 -26.70
C SER A 131 5.34 18.89 -25.80
N SER A 132 5.51 20.09 -26.37
CA SER A 132 5.50 21.35 -25.61
C SER A 132 4.13 21.60 -24.96
N PHE A 133 3.03 21.27 -25.64
CA PHE A 133 1.70 21.34 -25.04
C PHE A 133 1.56 20.36 -23.88
N LEU A 134 2.01 19.11 -24.04
CA LEU A 134 1.97 18.10 -22.98
C LEU A 134 2.76 18.56 -21.74
N GLN A 135 3.92 19.17 -21.92
CA GLN A 135 4.71 19.72 -20.83
C GLN A 135 3.98 20.85 -20.08
N VAL A 136 3.36 21.79 -20.81
CA VAL A 136 2.54 22.85 -20.20
C VAL A 136 1.31 22.28 -19.48
N GLN A 137 0.64 21.29 -20.08
CA GLN A 137 -0.49 20.57 -19.49
C GLN A 137 -0.09 19.91 -18.17
N THR A 138 0.97 19.10 -18.17
CA THR A 138 1.51 18.44 -16.98
C THR A 138 1.90 19.46 -15.90
N PHE A 139 2.65 20.51 -16.27
CA PHE A 139 3.05 21.56 -15.33
C PHE A 139 1.85 22.24 -14.67
N ALA A 140 0.85 22.65 -15.45
CA ALA A 140 -0.32 23.36 -14.93
C ALA A 140 -1.13 22.50 -13.95
N HIS A 141 -1.33 21.21 -14.29
CA HIS A 141 -2.10 20.32 -13.43
C HIS A 141 -1.35 19.92 -12.16
N ILE A 142 -0.03 19.70 -12.21
CA ILE A 142 0.81 19.52 -11.01
C ILE A 142 0.70 20.77 -10.12
N LYS A 143 0.84 21.97 -10.70
CA LYS A 143 0.70 23.23 -9.95
C LYS A 143 -0.63 23.35 -9.23
N ARG A 144 -1.74 23.04 -9.92
CA ARG A 144 -3.10 23.14 -9.36
C ARG A 144 -3.28 22.25 -8.14
N ILE A 145 -2.87 20.98 -8.24
CA ILE A 145 -3.06 20.03 -7.14
C ILE A 145 -2.12 20.33 -5.97
N LEU A 146 -0.86 20.72 -6.23
CA LEU A 146 0.10 21.12 -5.19
C LEU A 146 -0.40 22.36 -4.43
N ASN A 147 -0.86 23.40 -5.13
CA ASN A 147 -1.40 24.59 -4.47
C ASN A 147 -2.57 24.26 -3.54
N LYS A 148 -3.50 23.41 -4.01
CA LYS A 148 -4.65 22.99 -3.20
C LYS A 148 -4.23 22.15 -1.99
N PHE A 149 -3.30 21.21 -2.18
CA PHE A 149 -2.77 20.38 -1.11
C PHE A 149 -2.03 21.21 -0.05
N HIS A 150 -1.08 22.05 -0.44
CA HIS A 150 -0.31 22.87 0.50
C HIS A 150 -1.18 23.88 1.25
N SER A 151 -2.15 24.50 0.57
CA SER A 151 -3.15 25.35 1.23
C SER A 151 -3.93 24.59 2.30
N ASN A 152 -4.33 23.34 2.01
CA ASN A 152 -5.04 22.51 2.97
C ASN A 152 -4.13 22.06 4.13
N ILE A 153 -2.89 21.64 3.87
CA ILE A 153 -1.91 21.28 4.91
C ILE A 153 -1.62 22.47 5.82
N SER A 154 -1.43 23.68 5.27
CA SER A 154 -1.22 24.90 6.05
C SER A 154 -2.43 25.24 6.92
N THR A 155 -3.63 25.09 6.38
CA THR A 155 -4.88 25.27 7.14
C THR A 155 -4.99 24.26 8.26
N HIS A 156 -4.74 22.98 7.98
CA HIS A 156 -4.75 21.90 8.98
C HIS A 156 -3.75 22.16 10.11
N PHE A 157 -2.50 22.47 9.76
CA PHE A 157 -1.44 22.78 10.72
C PHE A 157 -1.83 23.95 11.62
N SER A 158 -2.42 25.00 11.03
CA SER A 158 -2.89 26.19 11.77
C SER A 158 -4.04 25.87 12.71
N LEU A 159 -4.92 24.94 12.34
CA LEU A 159 -6.00 24.47 13.20
C LEU A 159 -5.47 23.66 14.38
N VAL A 160 -4.58 22.70 14.12
CA VAL A 160 -3.96 21.86 15.16
C VAL A 160 -3.15 22.72 16.15
N ASN A 161 -2.28 23.61 15.66
CA ASN A 161 -1.45 24.47 16.51
C ASN A 161 -2.16 25.71 17.06
N GLY A 162 -3.32 26.06 16.51
CA GLY A 162 -4.08 27.28 16.85
C GLY A 162 -5.10 27.12 17.98
N GLY A 163 -5.22 25.93 18.59
CA GLY A 163 -6.06 25.72 19.79
C GLY A 163 -6.99 24.50 19.76
N LEU A 164 -6.98 23.69 18.70
CA LEU A 164 -7.71 22.40 18.70
C LEU A 164 -6.99 21.39 19.60
N LYS A 165 -7.64 21.00 20.71
CA LYS A 165 -7.04 20.11 21.73
C LYS A 165 -7.25 18.64 21.39
N TYR A 166 -6.59 18.13 20.35
CA TYR A 166 -6.39 16.69 20.20
C TYR A 166 -4.92 16.38 19.92
N LYS A 167 -4.51 15.15 20.20
CA LYS A 167 -3.13 14.69 19.97
C LYS A 167 -2.96 14.39 18.48
N SER A 168 -2.46 15.36 17.73
CA SER A 168 -2.26 15.26 16.28
C SER A 168 -0.96 14.53 15.95
N ALA A 169 -1.01 13.72 14.88
CA ALA A 169 0.16 13.09 14.31
C ALA A 169 1.02 14.06 13.48
N VAL A 170 0.46 15.20 13.07
CA VAL A 170 1.19 16.26 12.38
C VAL A 170 2.23 16.87 13.33
N PRO A 171 3.52 16.93 12.96
CA PRO A 171 4.56 17.48 13.84
C PRO A 171 4.37 18.96 14.18
N ASP A 172 4.70 19.35 15.42
CA ASP A 172 4.60 20.75 15.89
C ASP A 172 5.50 21.70 15.07
N LEU A 173 6.60 21.17 14.54
CA LEU A 173 7.57 21.91 13.73
C LEU A 173 7.35 21.78 12.22
N LEU A 174 6.24 21.18 11.75
CA LEU A 174 6.00 20.87 10.32
C LEU A 174 6.38 22.02 9.38
N MET A 175 5.93 23.25 9.69
CA MET A 175 6.18 24.43 8.83
C MET A 175 7.64 24.90 8.87
N VAL A 176 8.29 24.79 10.03
CA VAL A 176 9.70 25.19 10.22
C VAL A 176 10.65 24.18 9.61
N SER A 177 10.41 22.89 9.86
CA SER A 177 11.20 21.78 9.32
C SER A 177 10.90 21.47 7.87
N LYS A 178 9.89 22.12 7.27
CA LYS A 178 9.44 21.88 5.90
C LYS A 178 9.03 20.43 5.63
N SER A 179 8.60 19.71 6.66
CA SER A 179 8.36 18.26 6.59
C SER A 179 7.11 17.87 5.80
N TYR A 180 6.35 18.85 5.33
CA TYR A 180 5.28 18.70 4.34
C TYR A 180 5.80 18.57 2.90
N TRP A 181 7.11 18.34 2.73
CA TRP A 181 7.76 18.06 1.45
C TRP A 181 8.93 17.09 1.62
N LYS A 182 9.42 16.52 0.51
CA LYS A 182 10.50 15.52 0.51
C LYS A 182 11.88 16.17 0.56
N ASN A 183 12.31 16.63 1.73
CA ASN A 183 13.68 17.16 1.98
C ASN A 183 14.17 18.16 0.91
N ASP A 184 13.32 19.13 0.54
CA ASP A 184 13.58 20.13 -0.51
C ASP A 184 13.90 19.56 -1.92
N LYS A 185 13.61 18.27 -2.17
CA LYS A 185 13.80 17.62 -3.49
C LYS A 185 12.75 18.10 -4.49
N THR A 186 13.18 18.47 -5.69
CA THR A 186 12.28 18.85 -6.79
C THR A 186 11.49 17.63 -7.29
N LEU A 187 10.15 17.76 -7.38
CA LEU A 187 9.31 16.76 -8.06
C LEU A 187 9.49 16.91 -9.58
N GLU A 188 9.97 15.85 -10.23
CA GLU A 188 10.15 15.82 -11.69
C GLU A 188 8.89 15.30 -12.38
N GLY A 189 8.27 16.09 -13.27
CA GLY A 189 7.17 15.64 -14.11
C GLY A 189 7.59 15.40 -15.55
N TYR A 190 7.63 14.14 -16.00
CA TYR A 190 7.86 13.81 -17.40
C TYR A 190 6.53 13.67 -18.14
N ALA A 191 6.28 14.56 -19.09
CA ALA A 191 5.02 14.62 -19.82
C ALA A 191 4.90 13.58 -20.96
N LEU A 192 6.02 12.97 -21.35
CA LEU A 192 6.10 11.94 -22.39
C LEU A 192 7.31 11.02 -22.14
N CYS A 193 7.12 10.05 -21.25
CA CYS A 193 8.08 8.99 -21.01
C CYS A 193 8.02 7.89 -22.07
N ASP A 194 9.10 7.11 -22.16
CA ASP A 194 9.10 5.81 -22.83
C ASP A 194 8.50 4.73 -21.92
N LEU A 195 7.20 4.86 -21.65
CA LEU A 195 6.41 3.93 -20.85
C LEU A 195 5.13 3.61 -21.62
N GLU A 196 5.02 2.37 -22.08
CA GLU A 196 3.85 1.88 -22.81
C GLU A 196 2.70 1.55 -21.85
N ASP A 197 1.49 1.93 -22.25
CA ASP A 197 0.21 1.60 -21.61
C ASP A 197 0.12 1.95 -20.12
N ASN A 198 0.91 2.92 -19.65
CA ASN A 198 0.94 3.24 -18.24
C ASN A 198 1.39 4.68 -17.92
N ALA A 199 1.15 5.09 -16.68
CA ALA A 199 1.83 6.19 -16.01
C ALA A 199 2.36 5.68 -14.66
N SER A 200 3.29 6.41 -14.04
CA SER A 200 3.82 6.00 -12.74
C SER A 200 4.41 7.14 -11.93
N PHE A 201 4.38 6.99 -10.62
CA PHE A 201 5.21 7.72 -9.67
C PHE A 201 6.32 6.82 -9.09
N SER A 202 7.53 7.36 -9.00
CA SER A 202 8.65 6.72 -8.29
C SER A 202 8.98 7.49 -7.02
N ALA A 203 8.73 6.88 -5.85
CA ALA A 203 9.10 7.49 -4.58
C ALA A 203 10.62 7.70 -4.46
N ALA A 204 11.42 6.72 -4.88
CA ALA A 204 12.89 6.79 -4.81
C ALA A 204 13.45 7.98 -5.59
N ASN A 205 13.01 8.14 -6.84
CA ASN A 205 13.47 9.23 -7.70
C ASN A 205 12.69 10.53 -7.49
N TYR A 206 11.52 10.46 -6.87
CA TYR A 206 10.58 11.56 -6.70
C TYR A 206 10.21 12.18 -8.06
N GLU A 207 9.73 11.32 -8.95
CA GLU A 207 9.40 11.66 -10.34
C GLU A 207 8.09 11.00 -10.79
N LEU A 208 7.40 11.68 -11.70
CA LEU A 208 6.19 11.26 -12.37
C LEU A 208 6.53 10.97 -13.83
N CYS A 209 5.93 9.93 -14.37
CA CYS A 209 6.21 9.46 -15.72
C CYS A 209 4.88 9.25 -16.45
N MET A 210 4.56 10.15 -17.39
CA MET A 210 3.35 10.05 -18.22
C MET A 210 3.70 9.33 -19.52
N GLY A 211 3.19 8.11 -19.69
CA GLY A 211 3.42 7.30 -20.88
C GLY A 211 2.47 7.59 -22.05
N TYR A 212 2.32 6.58 -22.89
CA TYR A 212 1.48 6.60 -24.08
C TYR A 212 0.82 5.24 -24.32
N ASP A 213 -0.27 5.22 -25.08
CA ASP A 213 -0.90 3.96 -25.48
C ASP A 213 -0.10 3.29 -26.60
N SER A 214 0.20 2.00 -26.44
CA SER A 214 1.02 1.21 -27.37
C SER A 214 0.34 0.95 -28.72
N ILE A 215 -0.98 1.05 -28.80
CA ILE A 215 -1.76 0.85 -30.03
C ILE A 215 -1.96 2.18 -30.77
N TYR A 216 -2.25 3.25 -30.03
CA TYR A 216 -2.49 4.60 -30.51
C TYR A 216 -1.48 5.56 -29.89
N GLU A 217 -0.25 5.54 -30.39
CA GLU A 217 0.84 6.35 -29.84
C GLU A 217 0.55 7.85 -29.74
N ASN A 218 -0.42 8.40 -30.50
CA ASN A 218 -0.85 9.79 -30.38
C ASN A 218 -1.68 10.10 -29.12
N LEU A 219 -2.25 9.08 -28.49
CA LEU A 219 -2.93 9.17 -27.20
C LEU A 219 -1.86 9.14 -26.10
N LYS A 220 -1.74 10.26 -25.40
CA LYS A 220 -0.73 10.46 -24.34
C LYS A 220 -1.41 10.58 -23.00
N PHE A 221 -0.81 9.98 -21.97
CA PHE A 221 -1.41 9.95 -20.64
C PHE A 221 -1.48 11.34 -20.00
N SER A 222 -0.55 12.23 -20.37
CA SER A 222 -0.57 13.66 -19.98
C SER A 222 -1.75 14.46 -20.54
N GLN A 223 -2.52 13.92 -21.50
CA GLN A 223 -3.77 14.54 -21.98
C GLN A 223 -4.95 14.33 -21.00
N ASP A 224 -4.83 13.37 -20.08
CA ASP A 224 -5.84 13.08 -19.06
C ASP A 224 -5.39 13.65 -17.70
N ASN A 225 -6.03 14.73 -17.28
CA ASN A 225 -5.69 15.37 -16.01
C ASN A 225 -5.94 14.48 -14.79
N THR A 226 -6.86 13.50 -14.87
CA THR A 226 -7.09 12.60 -13.74
C THR A 226 -5.91 11.68 -13.49
N VAL A 227 -5.21 11.26 -14.55
CA VAL A 227 -3.98 10.48 -14.45
C VAL A 227 -2.88 11.31 -13.79
N ILE A 228 -2.70 12.57 -14.22
CA ILE A 228 -1.74 13.47 -13.56
C ILE A 228 -2.06 13.63 -12.07
N TYR A 229 -3.33 13.81 -11.70
CA TYR A 229 -3.74 13.94 -10.29
C TYR A 229 -3.53 12.65 -9.49
N HIS A 230 -3.74 11.49 -10.09
CA HIS A 230 -3.48 10.20 -9.48
C HIS A 230 -1.99 10.00 -9.19
N GLU A 231 -1.12 10.23 -10.18
CA GLU A 231 0.33 10.06 -9.96
C GLU A 231 0.89 11.08 -8.95
N VAL A 232 0.41 12.32 -8.98
CA VAL A 232 0.75 13.30 -7.93
C VAL A 232 0.15 12.89 -6.58
N GLY A 233 -0.99 12.21 -6.57
CA GLY A 233 -1.61 11.62 -5.39
C GLY A 233 -0.67 10.65 -4.66
N HIS A 234 0.05 9.80 -5.39
CA HIS A 234 1.09 8.95 -4.79
C HIS A 234 2.21 9.76 -4.13
N ALA A 235 2.65 10.87 -4.74
CA ALA A 235 3.62 11.78 -4.13
C ALA A 235 3.08 12.40 -2.82
N MET A 236 1.78 12.75 -2.80
CA MET A 236 1.13 13.27 -1.59
C MET A 236 1.01 12.22 -0.49
N VAL A 237 0.75 10.96 -0.84
CA VAL A 237 0.79 9.84 0.10
C VAL A 237 2.20 9.66 0.69
N ASP A 238 3.25 9.65 -0.14
CA ASP A 238 4.66 9.58 0.31
C ASP A 238 5.02 10.72 1.27
N ILE A 239 4.56 11.94 0.98
CA ILE A 239 4.74 13.11 1.87
C ILE A 239 4.03 12.87 3.21
N MET A 240 2.74 12.52 3.20
CA MET A 240 1.94 12.38 4.42
C MET A 240 2.45 11.24 5.31
N MET A 241 2.87 10.12 4.71
CA MET A 241 3.50 9.00 5.43
C MET A 241 4.79 9.41 6.15
N ASN A 242 5.52 10.39 5.61
CA ASN A 242 6.87 10.72 6.07
C ASN A 242 6.99 12.09 6.75
N MET A 243 5.88 12.77 7.08
CA MET A 243 5.95 14.06 7.76
C MET A 243 6.74 13.99 9.07
N ARG A 244 6.52 12.94 9.88
CA ARG A 244 7.24 12.76 11.15
C ARG A 244 8.71 12.37 10.93
N ASN A 245 8.98 11.53 9.93
CA ASN A 245 10.32 11.06 9.59
C ASN A 245 11.21 12.20 9.09
N ASN A 246 10.68 13.03 8.19
CA ASN A 246 11.35 14.25 7.71
C ASN A 246 11.59 15.25 8.86
N ASN A 247 10.61 15.39 9.76
CA ASN A 247 10.76 16.28 10.91
C ASN A 247 11.86 15.78 11.86
N GLN A 248 11.99 14.47 12.03
CA GLN A 248 13.08 13.88 12.77
C GLN A 248 14.43 14.05 12.05
N ASN A 249 14.49 13.94 10.72
CA ASN A 249 15.70 14.24 9.95
C ASN A 249 16.16 15.70 10.13
N TYR A 250 15.22 16.65 10.20
CA TYR A 250 15.52 18.05 10.50
C TYR A 250 16.14 18.24 11.91
N LEU A 251 15.66 17.48 12.90
CA LEU A 251 16.17 17.53 14.28
C LEU A 251 17.47 16.74 14.49
N ASP A 252 17.64 15.66 13.72
CA ASP A 252 18.77 14.75 13.74
C ASP A 252 19.02 14.23 12.32
N SER A 253 20.02 14.82 11.65
CA SER A 253 20.33 14.53 10.24
C SER A 253 20.82 13.11 9.99
N THR A 254 21.10 12.33 11.04
CA THR A 254 21.45 10.91 10.92
C THR A 254 20.21 10.02 10.69
N PHE A 255 19.02 10.51 11.03
CA PHE A 255 17.77 9.81 10.79
C PHE A 255 17.34 10.00 9.33
N VAL A 256 17.61 9.01 8.47
CA VAL A 256 17.32 9.07 7.02
C VAL A 256 16.24 8.08 6.57
N GLU A 257 15.63 7.37 7.52
CA GLU A 257 14.62 6.36 7.22
C GLU A 257 13.32 6.97 6.71
N ARG A 258 12.66 6.24 5.81
CA ARG A 258 11.35 6.58 5.27
C ARG A 258 10.46 5.35 5.27
N SER A 259 9.16 5.58 5.40
CA SER A 259 8.12 4.57 5.28
C SER A 259 7.42 4.70 3.93
N ASP A 260 6.94 3.58 3.40
CA ASP A 260 6.15 3.52 2.17
C ASP A 260 4.80 2.85 2.44
N LEU A 261 3.82 3.18 1.59
CA LEU A 261 2.49 2.56 1.59
C LEU A 261 2.38 1.59 0.40
N GLY A 262 3.03 0.43 0.56
CA GLY A 262 3.14 -0.62 -0.45
C GLY A 262 4.61 -0.95 -0.74
N TYR A 263 4.93 -2.24 -0.81
CA TYR A 263 6.30 -2.74 -0.95
C TYR A 263 6.45 -3.80 -2.06
N LEU A 264 5.35 -4.42 -2.51
CA LEU A 264 5.38 -5.55 -3.46
C LEU A 264 4.39 -5.39 -4.63
N SER A 265 4.43 -6.34 -5.57
CA SER A 265 3.51 -6.39 -6.72
C SER A 265 2.03 -6.49 -6.33
N TYR A 266 1.74 -7.11 -5.18
CA TYR A 266 0.44 -7.05 -4.52
C TYR A 266 0.65 -7.10 -3.01
N ASP A 267 0.16 -6.09 -2.32
CA ASP A 267 -0.09 -6.06 -0.88
C ASP A 267 -1.26 -5.11 -0.60
N GLU A 268 -1.87 -5.19 0.58
CA GLU A 268 -3.03 -4.34 0.90
C GLU A 268 -2.64 -2.87 1.07
N ALA A 269 -1.41 -2.56 1.47
CA ALA A 269 -0.91 -1.19 1.55
C ALA A 269 -0.92 -0.51 0.17
N GLY A 270 -0.40 -1.18 -0.86
CA GLY A 270 -0.42 -0.74 -2.24
C GLY A 270 -1.84 -0.55 -2.76
N ALA A 271 -2.76 -1.46 -2.43
CA ALA A 271 -4.18 -1.27 -2.77
C ALA A 271 -4.78 -0.01 -2.12
N ILE A 272 -4.47 0.25 -0.85
CA ILE A 272 -4.90 1.48 -0.17
C ILE A 272 -4.29 2.72 -0.84
N ASN A 273 -3.01 2.66 -1.22
CA ASN A 273 -2.31 3.73 -1.94
C ASN A 273 -2.97 4.05 -3.28
N GLU A 274 -3.30 3.03 -4.09
CA GLU A 274 -4.06 3.18 -5.34
C GLU A 274 -5.42 3.86 -5.11
N GLY A 275 -6.15 3.44 -4.07
CA GLY A 275 -7.44 4.05 -3.73
C GLY A 275 -7.34 5.50 -3.26
N LEU A 276 -6.27 5.84 -2.52
CA LEU A 276 -5.95 7.22 -2.12
C LEU A 276 -5.57 8.08 -3.34
N ALA A 277 -4.76 7.53 -4.26
CA ALA A 277 -4.37 8.19 -5.50
C ALA A 277 -5.58 8.47 -6.42
N ASP A 278 -6.48 7.48 -6.57
CA ASP A 278 -7.77 7.69 -7.25
C ASP A 278 -8.58 8.81 -6.56
N TYR A 279 -8.66 8.80 -5.23
CA TYR A 279 -9.35 9.86 -4.47
C TYR A 279 -8.76 11.25 -4.72
N PHE A 280 -7.45 11.39 -5.00
CA PHE A 280 -6.85 12.68 -5.36
C PHE A 280 -7.35 13.24 -6.70
N SER A 281 -7.84 12.40 -7.61
CA SER A 281 -8.61 12.85 -8.77
C SER A 281 -9.93 13.49 -8.34
N TYR A 282 -10.72 12.80 -7.49
CA TYR A 282 -11.97 13.34 -6.93
C TYR A 282 -11.72 14.61 -6.11
N PHE A 283 -10.64 14.66 -5.33
CA PHE A 283 -10.20 15.85 -4.60
C PHE A 283 -10.08 17.06 -5.52
N MET A 284 -9.61 16.89 -6.75
CA MET A 284 -9.44 17.99 -7.70
C MET A 284 -10.68 18.33 -8.51
N ASN A 285 -11.36 17.33 -9.07
CA ASN A 285 -12.42 17.53 -10.06
C ASN A 285 -13.83 17.19 -9.54
N GLN A 286 -13.96 16.59 -8.36
CA GLN A 286 -15.21 16.13 -7.73
C GLN A 286 -16.00 15.11 -8.58
N ARG A 287 -15.33 14.43 -9.52
CA ARG A 287 -15.88 13.38 -10.36
C ARG A 287 -15.56 12.01 -9.77
N THR A 288 -16.51 11.10 -9.86
CA THR A 288 -16.40 9.74 -9.30
C THR A 288 -15.95 8.70 -10.33
N HIS A 289 -15.21 9.11 -11.37
CA HIS A 289 -14.62 8.22 -12.38
C HIS A 289 -13.24 8.75 -12.73
N PHE A 290 -12.26 7.86 -12.71
CA PHE A 290 -10.85 8.10 -13.01
C PHE A 290 -10.44 7.50 -14.36
N GLY A 291 -9.68 8.26 -15.14
CA GLY A 291 -8.92 7.78 -16.29
C GLY A 291 -9.74 7.49 -17.53
N GLU A 292 -10.88 8.15 -17.75
CA GLU A 292 -11.79 7.83 -18.86
C GLU A 292 -11.15 7.98 -20.25
N TRP A 293 -10.18 8.89 -20.40
CA TRP A 293 -9.48 9.11 -21.67
C TRP A 293 -8.27 8.19 -21.81
N ALA A 294 -7.27 8.36 -20.95
CA ALA A 294 -5.98 7.70 -21.14
C ALA A 294 -6.06 6.18 -20.92
N LEU A 295 -6.82 5.75 -19.90
CA LEU A 295 -6.90 4.36 -19.47
C LEU A 295 -8.19 3.66 -19.96
N GLY A 296 -9.30 4.40 -19.99
CA GLY A 296 -10.61 3.86 -20.32
C GLY A 296 -10.84 3.66 -21.81
N ARG A 297 -10.30 4.55 -22.64
CA ARG A 297 -10.69 4.61 -24.05
C ARG A 297 -10.23 3.40 -24.86
N VAL A 298 -9.04 2.89 -24.53
CA VAL A 298 -8.28 1.91 -25.31
C VAL A 298 -7.82 0.72 -24.46
N SER A 299 -7.39 0.97 -23.22
CA SER A 299 -6.81 -0.06 -22.34
C SER A 299 -7.83 -0.76 -21.43
N PHE A 300 -9.09 -0.28 -21.37
CA PHE A 300 -10.13 -0.78 -20.47
C PHE A 300 -9.70 -0.80 -18.99
N GLN A 301 -9.02 0.26 -18.55
CA GLN A 301 -8.42 0.38 -17.22
C GLN A 301 -8.95 1.56 -16.40
N SER A 302 -9.92 2.33 -16.93
CA SER A 302 -10.58 3.38 -16.15
C SER A 302 -11.33 2.78 -14.96
N ARG A 303 -11.41 3.52 -13.84
CA ARG A 303 -11.99 3.02 -12.59
C ARG A 303 -13.07 3.99 -12.05
N PRO A 304 -14.25 3.49 -11.66
CA PRO A 304 -15.19 4.26 -10.88
C PRO A 304 -14.71 4.42 -9.42
N MET A 305 -15.21 5.45 -8.74
CA MET A 305 -15.04 5.71 -7.30
C MET A 305 -16.39 5.82 -6.59
N SER A 306 -17.48 5.39 -7.25
CA SER A 306 -18.82 5.34 -6.70
C SER A 306 -19.60 4.19 -7.32
N GLU A 307 -20.33 3.44 -6.51
CA GLU A 307 -21.17 2.33 -6.98
C GLU A 307 -22.34 2.79 -7.86
N SER A 308 -22.57 4.10 -7.97
CA SER A 308 -23.56 4.66 -8.89
C SER A 308 -23.11 4.62 -10.36
N ASP A 309 -21.84 4.32 -10.63
CA ASP A 309 -21.32 4.25 -11.99
C ASP A 309 -21.92 3.05 -12.77
N PRO A 310 -22.42 3.26 -14.00
CA PRO A 310 -23.02 2.19 -14.80
C PRO A 310 -22.02 1.10 -15.24
N ILE A 311 -20.71 1.32 -15.11
CA ILE A 311 -19.71 0.31 -15.44
C ILE A 311 -19.74 -0.88 -14.48
N HIS A 312 -20.33 -0.76 -13.29
CA HIS A 312 -20.39 -1.86 -12.34
C HIS A 312 -21.24 -3.06 -12.82
N ALA A 313 -20.99 -4.23 -12.23
CA ALA A 313 -21.85 -5.39 -12.39
C ALA A 313 -23.22 -5.16 -11.73
N ALA A 314 -24.25 -5.88 -12.19
CA ALA A 314 -25.55 -5.85 -11.54
C ALA A 314 -25.45 -6.33 -10.09
N GLY A 315 -26.17 -5.68 -9.17
CA GLY A 315 -26.12 -5.97 -7.73
C GLY A 315 -25.07 -5.19 -6.96
N ILE A 316 -24.32 -4.29 -7.61
CA ILE A 316 -23.49 -3.28 -6.97
C ILE A 316 -24.22 -1.94 -7.05
N SER A 317 -24.40 -1.28 -5.90
CA SER A 317 -25.07 0.02 -5.82
C SER A 317 -24.71 0.77 -4.53
N THR A 318 -25.21 2.00 -4.39
CA THR A 318 -25.04 2.80 -3.17
C THR A 318 -25.92 2.33 -2.00
N ALA A 319 -26.74 1.28 -2.19
CA ALA A 319 -27.49 0.67 -1.10
C ALA A 319 -26.54 0.01 -0.09
N SER A 320 -26.88 0.09 1.19
CA SER A 320 -26.01 -0.36 2.28
C SER A 320 -25.62 -1.84 2.18
N ASN A 321 -26.44 -2.69 1.57
CA ASN A 321 -26.20 -4.11 1.35
C ASN A 321 -25.43 -4.43 0.06
N GLU A 322 -25.24 -3.49 -0.86
CA GLU A 322 -24.75 -3.70 -2.24
C GLU A 322 -23.44 -2.93 -2.55
N ARG A 323 -22.80 -2.35 -1.53
CA ARG A 323 -21.51 -1.65 -1.66
C ARG A 323 -20.39 -2.57 -2.14
N LEU A 324 -19.34 -1.96 -2.69
CA LEU A 324 -18.10 -2.64 -3.09
C LEU A 324 -17.29 -3.02 -1.84
N SER A 325 -17.74 -4.05 -1.13
CA SER A 325 -17.24 -4.45 0.18
C SER A 325 -16.05 -5.42 0.17
N TYR A 326 -15.13 -5.22 1.09
CA TYR A 326 -14.10 -6.16 1.48
C TYR A 326 -14.70 -7.41 2.17
N PRO A 327 -14.15 -8.62 1.95
CA PRO A 327 -13.14 -8.98 0.94
C PRO A 327 -13.72 -9.40 -0.42
N THR A 328 -15.05 -9.38 -0.56
CA THR A 328 -15.79 -9.90 -1.71
C THR A 328 -15.30 -9.34 -3.05
N TYR A 329 -14.89 -8.06 -3.06
CA TYR A 329 -14.50 -7.35 -4.28
C TYR A 329 -12.99 -7.10 -4.43
N LEU A 330 -12.13 -7.74 -3.63
CA LEU A 330 -10.67 -7.58 -3.73
C LEU A 330 -10.08 -7.88 -5.12
N ASN A 331 -10.73 -8.75 -5.89
CA ASN A 331 -10.25 -9.16 -7.22
C ASN A 331 -11.22 -8.76 -8.34
N TYR A 332 -12.07 -7.77 -8.09
CA TYR A 332 -13.11 -7.34 -9.01
C TYR A 332 -12.63 -6.20 -9.91
N ASP A 333 -12.61 -6.44 -11.22
CA ASP A 333 -12.43 -5.41 -12.24
C ASP A 333 -13.80 -5.08 -12.90
N PRO A 334 -14.28 -3.83 -12.82
CA PRO A 334 -15.52 -3.44 -13.49
C PRO A 334 -15.46 -3.54 -15.01
N ASN A 335 -14.27 -3.47 -15.60
CA ASN A 335 -14.07 -3.59 -17.05
C ASN A 335 -14.08 -5.07 -17.51
N GLN A 336 -13.70 -5.99 -16.61
CA GLN A 336 -13.63 -7.44 -16.87
C GLN A 336 -14.33 -8.25 -15.77
N LYS A 337 -15.62 -7.95 -15.56
CA LYS A 337 -16.49 -8.45 -14.47
C LYS A 337 -16.47 -9.97 -14.21
N SER A 338 -16.14 -10.78 -15.21
CA SER A 338 -16.11 -12.25 -15.09
C SER A 338 -14.74 -12.83 -14.76
N LYS A 339 -13.68 -12.01 -14.78
CA LYS A 339 -12.32 -12.43 -14.43
C LYS A 339 -12.04 -12.06 -12.98
N ILE A 340 -11.16 -12.83 -12.35
CA ILE A 340 -10.59 -12.46 -11.06
C ILE A 340 -9.12 -12.20 -11.27
N LEU A 341 -8.72 -11.03 -10.81
CA LEU A 341 -7.41 -10.46 -11.03
C LEU A 341 -6.87 -10.05 -9.66
N GLU A 342 -5.74 -10.61 -9.26
CA GLU A 342 -5.01 -10.16 -8.07
C GLU A 342 -4.20 -8.93 -8.47
N ASP A 343 -4.70 -7.74 -8.13
CA ASP A 343 -4.11 -6.47 -8.54
C ASP A 343 -4.48 -5.35 -7.56
N ILE A 344 -3.50 -4.51 -7.24
CA ILE A 344 -3.65 -3.41 -6.28
C ILE A 344 -4.62 -2.35 -6.78
N HIS A 345 -4.69 -2.08 -8.09
CA HIS A 345 -5.57 -1.05 -8.64
C HIS A 345 -7.04 -1.46 -8.48
N TYR A 346 -7.35 -2.75 -8.63
CA TYR A 346 -8.71 -3.26 -8.48
C TYR A 346 -9.14 -3.34 -7.03
N ALA A 347 -8.26 -3.85 -6.15
CA ALA A 347 -8.50 -3.85 -4.71
C ALA A 347 -8.65 -2.41 -4.17
N GLY A 348 -7.86 -1.47 -4.67
CA GLY A 348 -7.88 -0.05 -4.27
C GLY A 348 -9.19 0.67 -4.50
N GLN A 349 -10.03 0.18 -5.42
CA GLN A 349 -11.39 0.70 -5.59
C GLN A 349 -12.22 0.62 -4.30
N ILE A 350 -12.01 -0.37 -3.42
CA ILE A 350 -12.70 -0.42 -2.12
C ILE A 350 -12.42 0.86 -1.33
N MET A 351 -11.17 1.32 -1.31
CA MET A 351 -10.75 2.50 -0.56
C MET A 351 -11.23 3.79 -1.22
N SER A 352 -11.11 3.93 -2.55
CA SER A 352 -11.59 5.14 -3.23
C SER A 352 -13.11 5.33 -3.09
N HIS A 353 -13.89 4.25 -3.18
CA HIS A 353 -15.34 4.29 -2.94
C HIS A 353 -15.69 4.62 -1.49
N PHE A 354 -14.99 4.00 -0.52
CA PHE A 354 -15.15 4.32 0.89
C PHE A 354 -14.89 5.80 1.17
N LEU A 355 -13.79 6.37 0.65
CA LEU A 355 -13.42 7.75 0.88
C LEU A 355 -14.41 8.74 0.26
N VAL A 356 -14.89 8.49 -0.97
CA VAL A 356 -15.95 9.31 -1.58
C VAL A 356 -17.25 9.24 -0.75
N ALA A 357 -17.66 8.05 -0.33
CA ALA A 357 -18.85 7.88 0.50
C ALA A 357 -18.70 8.52 1.89
N PHE A 358 -17.49 8.45 2.48
CA PHE A 358 -17.18 9.13 3.74
C PHE A 358 -17.22 10.64 3.59
N THR A 359 -16.66 11.20 2.51
CA THR A 359 -16.77 12.65 2.23
C THR A 359 -18.24 13.08 2.14
N GLN A 360 -19.08 12.31 1.45
CA GLN A 360 -20.52 12.60 1.35
C GLN A 360 -21.23 12.48 2.69
N ASP A 361 -20.93 11.45 3.49
CA ASP A 361 -21.55 11.31 4.82
C ASP A 361 -21.10 12.43 5.76
N VAL A 362 -19.81 12.82 5.77
CA VAL A 362 -19.34 13.99 6.53
C VAL A 362 -20.02 15.27 6.06
N GLN A 363 -20.15 15.49 4.75
CA GLN A 363 -20.88 16.64 4.19
C GLN A 363 -22.30 16.73 4.78
N ASP A 364 -23.04 15.62 4.75
CA ASP A 364 -24.43 15.54 5.17
C ASP A 364 -24.60 15.62 6.70
N ARG A 365 -23.75 14.93 7.47
CA ARG A 365 -23.82 14.86 8.93
C ARG A 365 -23.32 16.15 9.58
N CYS A 366 -22.24 16.72 9.05
CA CYS A 366 -21.64 17.95 9.58
C CYS A 366 -22.22 19.24 8.97
N LYS A 367 -23.12 19.13 7.97
CA LYS A 367 -23.74 20.27 7.26
C LYS A 367 -22.70 21.18 6.60
N LEU A 368 -21.73 20.57 5.94
CA LEU A 368 -20.62 21.24 5.27
C LEU A 368 -20.93 21.45 3.79
N THR A 369 -20.21 22.37 3.14
CA THR A 369 -20.12 22.38 1.68
C THR A 369 -19.30 21.18 1.21
N ASN A 370 -19.45 20.77 -0.04
CA ASN A 370 -18.66 19.66 -0.59
C ASN A 370 -17.15 19.97 -0.52
N GLU A 371 -16.74 21.20 -0.82
CA GLU A 371 -15.34 21.62 -0.75
C GLU A 371 -14.76 21.45 0.66
N LYS A 372 -15.54 21.83 1.68
CA LYS A 372 -15.10 21.72 3.08
C LYS A 372 -15.09 20.26 3.55
N ALA A 373 -16.02 19.43 3.08
CA ALA A 373 -16.01 18.00 3.36
C ALA A 373 -14.80 17.29 2.73
N ILE A 374 -14.43 17.65 1.50
CA ILE A 374 -13.21 17.17 0.84
C ILE A 374 -11.95 17.61 1.61
N GLU A 375 -11.87 18.89 1.99
CA GLU A 375 -10.75 19.43 2.79
C GLU A 375 -10.61 18.67 4.12
N TYR A 376 -11.70 18.46 4.84
CA TYR A 376 -11.68 17.73 6.10
C TYR A 376 -11.38 16.24 5.93
N THR A 377 -11.86 15.61 4.86
CA THR A 377 -11.45 14.22 4.55
C THR A 377 -9.94 14.15 4.34
N LEU A 378 -9.34 15.11 3.63
CA LEU A 378 -7.88 15.18 3.49
C LEU A 378 -7.18 15.33 4.84
N PHE A 379 -7.69 16.16 5.77
CA PHE A 379 -7.10 16.31 7.10
C PHE A 379 -7.05 14.97 7.84
N ASN A 380 -8.13 14.18 7.73
CA ASN A 380 -8.18 12.86 8.35
C ASN A 380 -7.21 11.87 7.71
N ILE A 381 -7.09 11.90 6.38
CA ILE A 381 -6.08 11.12 5.64
C ILE A 381 -4.67 11.51 6.10
N THR A 382 -4.39 12.81 6.23
CA THR A 382 -3.09 13.32 6.70
C THR A 382 -2.75 12.83 8.10
N GLU A 383 -3.67 12.96 9.07
CA GLU A 383 -3.48 12.45 10.43
C GLU A 383 -3.22 10.95 10.43
N SER A 384 -3.95 10.20 9.61
CA SER A 384 -3.87 8.73 9.59
C SER A 384 -2.57 8.24 8.97
N LEU A 385 -2.16 8.82 7.84
CA LEU A 385 -0.90 8.45 7.19
C LEU A 385 0.32 8.93 7.98
N ALA A 386 0.28 10.11 8.60
CA ALA A 386 1.36 10.60 9.44
C ALA A 386 1.57 9.73 10.69
N GLU A 387 0.51 9.13 11.24
CA GLU A 387 0.61 8.19 12.35
C GLU A 387 1.13 6.82 11.88
N LEU A 388 0.53 6.25 10.82
CA LEU A 388 0.90 4.92 10.31
C LEU A 388 2.35 4.88 9.77
N GLY A 389 2.82 5.97 9.18
CA GLY A 389 4.15 6.07 8.61
C GLY A 389 5.26 6.52 9.57
N ASP A 390 4.96 6.78 10.84
CA ASP A 390 5.93 7.31 11.81
C ASP A 390 6.94 6.26 12.28
N LEU A 391 8.17 6.36 11.76
CA LEU A 391 9.32 5.54 12.17
C LEU A 391 10.07 6.13 13.37
N THR A 392 9.67 7.31 13.85
CA THR A 392 10.22 7.92 15.07
C THR A 392 9.65 7.29 16.34
N THR A 393 8.59 6.48 16.20
CA THR A 393 7.87 5.72 17.25
C THR A 393 7.10 6.57 18.25
N LYS A 394 6.85 7.85 17.95
CA LYS A 394 6.19 8.76 18.88
C LYS A 394 4.68 8.82 18.67
N ALA A 395 4.21 8.61 17.44
CA ALA A 395 2.87 8.90 16.93
C ALA A 395 2.47 10.39 16.94
N SER A 396 2.84 11.15 17.98
CA SER A 396 2.47 12.56 18.15
C SER A 396 3.47 13.25 19.10
N ASP A 397 3.74 14.55 18.88
CA ASP A 397 4.64 15.33 19.75
C ASP A 397 4.05 15.61 21.15
N HIS A 398 2.73 15.42 21.30
CA HIS A 398 2.04 15.51 22.59
C HIS A 398 2.20 14.28 23.50
N TYR A 399 2.91 13.24 23.06
CA TYR A 399 3.24 12.09 23.90
C TYR A 399 4.67 12.23 24.43
N SER A 400 4.85 12.00 25.74
CA SER A 400 6.15 12.14 26.42
C SER A 400 7.06 10.92 26.27
N ALA A 401 6.50 9.75 25.98
CA ALA A 401 7.26 8.51 25.81
C ALA A 401 7.63 8.28 24.34
N SER A 402 8.80 7.68 24.10
CA SER A 402 9.10 7.02 22.82
C SER A 402 8.48 5.62 22.84
N ASN A 403 8.35 4.95 21.70
CA ASN A 403 7.77 3.60 21.58
C ASN A 403 6.25 3.55 21.77
N ASN A 404 5.51 4.59 21.35
CA ASN A 404 4.05 4.57 21.32
C ASN A 404 3.49 3.79 20.13
N ILE A 405 4.29 3.56 19.09
CA ILE A 405 3.97 2.77 17.89
C ILE A 405 5.29 2.24 17.29
N ASN A 406 5.21 1.19 16.49
CA ASN A 406 6.31 0.59 15.73
C ASN A 406 7.51 0.16 16.60
N LEU A 407 7.24 -0.31 17.82
CA LEU A 407 8.20 -0.83 18.80
C LEU A 407 9.29 0.17 19.24
N ASN A 408 10.32 0.43 18.42
CA ASN A 408 11.36 1.42 18.69
C ASN A 408 12.06 1.83 17.38
N LYS A 409 12.82 2.92 17.39
CA LYS A 409 13.46 3.48 16.18
C LYS A 409 14.36 2.48 15.43
N THR A 410 14.97 1.51 16.11
CA THR A 410 15.83 0.50 15.49
C THR A 410 15.04 -0.52 14.67
N TYR A 411 13.82 -0.86 15.11
CA TYR A 411 12.98 -1.88 14.49
C TYR A 411 11.76 -1.32 13.76
N ALA A 412 11.51 0.00 13.83
CA ALA A 412 10.31 0.61 13.28
C ALA A 412 10.13 0.33 11.78
N SER A 413 11.21 0.41 11.00
CA SER A 413 11.17 0.08 9.57
C SER A 413 10.79 -1.38 9.31
N LEU A 414 11.34 -2.33 10.08
CA LEU A 414 10.96 -3.75 10.00
C LEU A 414 9.49 -3.96 10.40
N PHE A 415 9.01 -3.22 11.40
CA PHE A 415 7.62 -3.30 11.84
C PHE A 415 6.67 -2.88 10.71
N VAL A 416 6.87 -1.69 10.15
CA VAL A 416 5.99 -1.13 9.11
C VAL A 416 6.10 -1.89 7.79
N SER A 417 7.26 -2.47 7.47
CA SER A 417 7.43 -3.21 6.20
C SER A 417 7.01 -4.68 6.29
N ALA A 418 7.24 -5.35 7.42
CA ALA A 418 7.20 -6.82 7.46
C ALA A 418 6.42 -7.44 8.62
N LEU A 419 6.37 -6.85 9.83
CA LEU A 419 5.73 -7.49 11.00
C LEU A 419 4.31 -7.01 11.25
N ARG A 420 4.06 -5.71 11.08
CA ARG A 420 2.75 -5.08 11.19
C ARG A 420 2.61 -3.98 10.12
N PRO A 421 2.60 -4.37 8.84
CA PRO A 421 2.42 -3.46 7.74
C PRO A 421 1.01 -2.91 7.74
N ILE A 422 0.85 -1.83 6.99
CA ILE A 422 -0.44 -1.20 6.79
C ILE A 422 -1.29 -2.12 5.93
N ASP A 423 -2.51 -2.36 6.38
CA ASP A 423 -3.50 -3.23 5.78
C ASP A 423 -4.89 -2.58 5.91
N TYR A 424 -5.94 -3.17 5.34
CA TYR A 424 -7.27 -2.54 5.42
C TYR A 424 -7.76 -2.38 6.87
N ARG A 425 -7.34 -3.26 7.79
CA ARG A 425 -7.72 -3.19 9.20
C ARG A 425 -7.06 -1.99 9.87
N SER A 426 -5.74 -1.91 9.85
CA SER A 426 -4.95 -0.88 10.52
C SER A 426 -5.24 0.50 9.94
N PHE A 427 -5.36 0.63 8.62
CA PHE A 427 -5.80 1.89 8.01
C PHE A 427 -7.19 2.30 8.48
N SER A 428 -8.18 1.40 8.42
CA SER A 428 -9.55 1.72 8.82
C SER A 428 -9.69 2.03 10.30
N GLN A 429 -8.93 1.33 11.16
CA GLN A 429 -8.87 1.57 12.60
C GLN A 429 -8.28 2.95 12.90
N THR A 430 -7.13 3.28 12.30
CA THR A 430 -6.47 4.58 12.49
C THR A 430 -7.29 5.73 11.91
N PHE A 431 -7.88 5.54 10.72
CA PHE A 431 -8.80 6.50 10.11
C PHE A 431 -10.00 6.77 11.02
N ALA A 432 -10.69 5.72 11.50
CA ALA A 432 -11.83 5.85 12.39
C ALA A 432 -11.46 6.52 13.73
N LYS A 433 -10.29 6.19 14.29
CA LYS A 433 -9.75 6.87 15.48
C LYS A 433 -9.58 8.36 15.25
N ASN A 434 -8.96 8.74 14.13
CA ASN A 434 -8.76 10.14 13.79
C ASN A 434 -10.09 10.85 13.48
N VAL A 435 -11.07 10.16 12.90
CA VAL A 435 -12.45 10.68 12.74
C VAL A 435 -13.04 11.04 14.09
N MET A 436 -12.91 10.16 15.08
CA MET A 436 -13.45 10.40 16.42
C MET A 436 -12.69 11.47 17.20
N ARG A 437 -11.38 11.62 16.97
CA ARG A 437 -10.56 12.69 17.57
C ARG A 437 -10.87 14.07 16.99
N THR A 438 -11.23 14.12 15.71
CA THR A 438 -11.50 15.34 14.95
C THR A 438 -13.00 15.66 14.92
N PHE A 439 -13.75 15.03 14.01
CA PHE A 439 -15.18 15.28 13.76
C PHE A 439 -16.07 14.80 14.90
N GLY A 440 -15.69 13.72 15.57
CA GLY A 440 -16.42 13.15 16.70
C GLY A 440 -16.26 13.94 18.00
N ASN A 441 -15.43 14.99 18.00
CA ASN A 441 -15.21 15.84 19.14
C ASN A 441 -15.74 17.25 18.87
N SER A 442 -16.87 17.62 19.47
CA SER A 442 -17.47 18.94 19.29
C SER A 442 -16.58 20.11 19.71
N ALA A 443 -15.58 19.86 20.58
CA ALA A 443 -14.61 20.89 20.98
C ALA A 443 -13.69 21.30 19.82
N THR A 444 -13.64 20.53 18.73
CA THR A 444 -12.81 20.90 17.57
C THR A 444 -13.49 21.93 16.67
N GLY A 445 -14.81 22.10 16.78
CA GLY A 445 -15.58 23.00 15.90
C GLY A 445 -15.58 22.60 14.41
N MET A 446 -15.01 21.46 14.03
CA MET A 446 -14.98 20.98 12.63
C MET A 446 -16.34 20.45 12.17
N CYS A 447 -17.19 20.04 13.10
CA CYS A 447 -18.53 19.53 12.82
C CYS A 447 -19.50 20.24 13.79
N ALA A 448 -20.56 20.86 13.25
CA ALA A 448 -21.51 21.62 14.08
C ALA A 448 -22.20 20.75 15.15
N VAL A 449 -22.42 19.47 14.82
CA VAL A 449 -22.86 18.43 15.75
C VAL A 449 -21.84 17.30 15.64
N ALA A 450 -21.27 16.86 16.76
CA ALA A 450 -20.22 15.83 16.76
C ALA A 450 -20.62 14.60 15.91
N TYR A 451 -19.71 14.19 15.04
CA TYR A 451 -19.87 13.01 14.20
C TYR A 451 -19.89 11.75 15.08
N GLN A 452 -20.95 10.95 14.98
CA GLN A 452 -21.18 9.85 15.91
C GLN A 452 -20.39 8.59 15.54
N GLN A 453 -20.02 7.84 16.57
CA GLN A 453 -19.36 6.53 16.43
C GLN A 453 -20.17 5.58 15.53
N ASP A 454 -21.50 5.52 15.72
CA ASP A 454 -22.38 4.67 14.91
C ASP A 454 -22.32 4.99 13.40
N TYR A 455 -22.07 6.25 13.02
CA TYR A 455 -22.01 6.63 11.62
C TYR A 455 -20.77 6.06 10.93
N ILE A 456 -19.58 6.22 11.55
CA ILE A 456 -18.34 5.71 10.97
C ILE A 456 -18.32 4.17 11.00
N GLU A 457 -18.79 3.55 12.08
CA GLU A 457 -18.87 2.09 12.17
C GLU A 457 -19.85 1.51 11.15
N SER A 458 -21.01 2.13 10.97
CA SER A 458 -21.98 1.70 9.95
C SER A 458 -21.41 1.84 8.54
N LEU A 459 -20.70 2.92 8.24
CA LEU A 459 -20.11 3.11 6.91
C LEU A 459 -18.98 2.12 6.66
N LEU A 460 -18.06 1.94 7.62
CA LEU A 460 -16.99 0.94 7.53
C LEU A 460 -17.57 -0.46 7.35
N ASP A 461 -18.60 -0.83 8.10
CA ASP A 461 -19.23 -2.13 7.98
C ASP A 461 -19.89 -2.34 6.61
N GLN A 462 -20.50 -1.31 6.02
CA GLN A 462 -21.06 -1.39 4.66
C GLN A 462 -20.01 -1.79 3.61
N TYR A 463 -18.78 -1.30 3.78
CA TYR A 463 -17.62 -1.64 2.95
C TYR A 463 -16.83 -2.85 3.46
N GLY A 464 -17.27 -3.54 4.53
CA GLY A 464 -16.57 -4.69 5.10
C GLY A 464 -15.24 -4.33 5.78
N LEU A 465 -15.06 -3.06 6.17
CA LEU A 465 -13.83 -2.49 6.74
C LEU A 465 -13.86 -2.35 8.26
N LEU A 466 -14.96 -2.74 8.94
CA LEU A 466 -15.05 -2.77 10.41
C LEU A 466 -14.36 -4.03 10.98
N LEU A 467 -13.06 -4.13 10.68
CA LEU A 467 -12.18 -5.29 10.90
C LEU A 467 -11.44 -5.26 12.25
N PHE A 468 -11.81 -4.33 13.14
CA PHE A 468 -11.20 -4.13 14.45
C PHE A 468 -12.25 -4.18 15.56
N ARG A 469 -11.82 -4.46 16.80
CA ARG A 469 -12.70 -4.49 17.99
C ARG A 469 -12.65 -3.21 18.82
N ASN A 470 -11.58 -2.44 18.66
CA ASN A 470 -11.34 -1.21 19.39
C ASN A 470 -10.65 -0.19 18.47
N TYR A 471 -10.63 1.08 18.84
CA TYR A 471 -10.06 2.16 18.04
C TYR A 471 -8.54 2.30 18.21
N ASN A 472 -7.91 1.46 19.03
CA ASN A 472 -6.49 1.54 19.38
C ASN A 472 -6.07 2.97 19.76
N ASP A 473 -6.83 3.59 20.65
CA ASP A 473 -6.51 4.90 21.23
C ASP A 473 -5.25 4.82 22.10
N SER A 474 -4.97 3.65 22.65
CA SER A 474 -3.75 3.31 23.39
C SER A 474 -2.51 3.26 22.50
N LEU A 475 -2.70 3.19 21.17
CA LEU A 475 -1.69 3.08 20.13
C LEU A 475 -0.87 1.79 20.19
N ASN A 476 -1.31 0.80 20.97
CA ASN A 476 -0.65 -0.49 21.17
C ASN A 476 0.86 -0.39 21.44
N GLY A 477 1.30 0.78 21.91
CA GLY A 477 2.68 1.11 22.15
C GLY A 477 3.14 0.62 23.50
N ASP A 478 4.40 0.21 23.51
CA ASP A 478 5.12 -0.25 24.68
C ASP A 478 5.43 0.90 25.67
N GLY A 479 5.60 2.12 25.16
CA GLY A 479 5.84 3.33 25.96
C GLY A 479 4.64 3.84 26.76
N GLY A 480 3.44 3.32 26.48
CA GLY A 480 2.20 3.66 27.18
C GLY A 480 1.70 5.09 26.94
N THR A 481 0.52 5.24 26.35
CA THR A 481 -0.11 6.55 26.11
C THR A 481 -0.99 7.05 27.27
N GLY A 482 -1.30 6.16 28.22
CA GLY A 482 -2.25 6.40 29.32
C GLY A 482 -3.72 6.48 28.89
N LEU A 483 -4.05 6.11 27.65
CA LEU A 483 -5.41 6.15 27.11
C LEU A 483 -6.07 4.77 27.17
N SER A 484 -7.38 4.76 27.42
CA SER A 484 -8.21 3.56 27.30
C SER A 484 -8.81 3.47 25.90
N ASP A 485 -8.85 2.27 25.32
CA ASP A 485 -9.39 2.07 23.99
C ASP A 485 -10.91 2.21 23.93
N ARG A 486 -11.40 3.04 23.00
CA ARG A 486 -12.82 3.01 22.61
C ARG A 486 -13.13 1.67 21.97
N ILE A 487 -14.22 1.03 22.38
CA ILE A 487 -14.65 -0.28 21.87
C ILE A 487 -15.69 -0.10 20.76
N VAL A 488 -15.60 -0.95 19.73
CA VAL A 488 -16.58 -1.03 18.65
C VAL A 488 -17.91 -1.60 19.17
N ILE A 489 -19.02 -1.00 18.75
CA ILE A 489 -20.34 -1.49 19.15
C ILE A 489 -20.64 -2.76 18.36
N ALA A 490 -20.73 -3.90 19.05
CA ALA A 490 -20.86 -5.21 18.40
C ALA A 490 -22.05 -5.29 17.42
N GLY A 491 -23.16 -4.60 17.70
CA GLY A 491 -24.35 -4.56 16.82
C GLY A 491 -24.16 -3.78 15.51
N ASN A 492 -23.08 -2.99 15.39
CA ASN A 492 -22.76 -2.28 14.16
C ASN A 492 -22.04 -3.16 13.14
N ARG A 493 -21.45 -4.28 13.57
CA ARG A 493 -20.81 -5.26 12.67
C ARG A 493 -21.85 -6.22 12.12
N LYS A 494 -22.39 -5.93 10.93
CA LYS A 494 -23.41 -6.74 10.25
C LYS A 494 -22.87 -7.47 9.02
N LYS A 495 -21.81 -6.95 8.41
CA LYS A 495 -21.23 -7.48 7.17
C LYS A 495 -19.76 -7.87 7.32
N SER A 496 -19.00 -7.11 8.11
CA SER A 496 -17.59 -7.40 8.31
C SER A 496 -17.46 -8.69 9.13
N GLU A 497 -16.68 -9.64 8.63
CA GLU A 497 -16.47 -10.92 9.31
C GLU A 497 -15.08 -10.96 9.94
N LEU A 498 -14.99 -11.44 11.18
CA LEU A 498 -13.73 -11.72 11.86
C LEU A 498 -13.59 -13.24 12.02
N ILE A 499 -12.47 -13.80 11.57
CA ILE A 499 -12.24 -15.25 11.47
C ILE A 499 -11.01 -15.64 12.31
N SER A 500 -11.07 -16.75 13.04
CA SER A 500 -9.92 -17.19 13.84
C SER A 500 -8.75 -17.63 12.95
N LYS A 501 -7.53 -17.28 13.35
CA LYS A 501 -6.28 -17.68 12.70
C LYS A 501 -6.11 -19.19 12.57
N SER A 502 -6.76 -19.96 13.44
CA SER A 502 -6.73 -21.43 13.45
C SER A 502 -7.27 -22.09 12.19
N VAL A 503 -8.04 -21.38 11.38
CA VAL A 503 -8.61 -21.90 10.12
C VAL A 503 -7.59 -21.95 8.99
N LEU A 504 -6.49 -21.21 9.10
CA LEU A 504 -5.43 -21.18 8.11
C LEU A 504 -4.41 -22.28 8.43
N LYS A 505 -4.16 -23.15 7.45
CA LYS A 505 -3.23 -24.28 7.61
C LYS A 505 -2.41 -24.49 6.35
N LEU A 506 -1.27 -25.16 6.47
CA LEU A 506 -0.59 -25.72 5.31
C LEU A 506 -1.53 -26.75 4.66
N GLU A 507 -1.55 -26.81 3.32
CA GLU A 507 -2.30 -27.82 2.58
C GLU A 507 -1.91 -29.23 3.04
N ASP A 508 -2.90 -29.99 3.51
CA ASP A 508 -2.73 -31.31 4.12
C ASP A 508 -3.56 -32.40 3.43
N ARG A 509 -4.33 -32.07 2.39
CA ARG A 509 -5.14 -33.03 1.65
C ARG A 509 -4.25 -33.97 0.85
N THR A 510 -4.59 -35.25 0.88
CA THR A 510 -3.89 -36.30 0.14
C THR A 510 -3.79 -35.95 -1.36
N GLY A 511 -2.57 -36.02 -1.91
CA GLY A 511 -2.30 -35.77 -3.32
C GLY A 511 -2.20 -34.29 -3.71
N LYS A 512 -2.29 -33.36 -2.76
CA LYS A 512 -2.05 -31.93 -2.98
C LYS A 512 -0.64 -31.55 -2.54
N VAL A 513 -0.04 -30.59 -3.23
CA VAL A 513 1.31 -30.08 -2.92
C VAL A 513 1.24 -29.09 -1.76
N GLN A 514 2.24 -29.14 -0.88
CA GLN A 514 2.40 -28.22 0.24
C GLN A 514 3.05 -26.90 -0.15
N ALA A 515 3.86 -26.91 -1.21
CA ALA A 515 4.49 -25.72 -1.75
C ALA A 515 4.85 -25.92 -3.23
N ILE A 516 5.12 -24.81 -3.91
CA ILE A 516 5.73 -24.76 -5.23
C ILE A 516 7.09 -24.07 -5.09
N VAL A 517 8.14 -24.70 -5.59
CA VAL A 517 9.48 -24.12 -5.63
C VAL A 517 9.72 -23.57 -7.04
N VAL A 518 10.17 -22.32 -7.10
CA VAL A 518 10.58 -21.62 -8.31
C VAL A 518 12.09 -21.49 -8.26
N ASP A 519 12.77 -22.30 -9.06
CA ASP A 519 14.24 -22.44 -9.05
C ASP A 519 14.85 -22.33 -10.44
N SER A 520 14.09 -21.90 -11.46
CA SER A 520 14.65 -21.71 -12.79
C SER A 520 15.66 -20.56 -12.82
N GLN A 521 16.81 -20.75 -13.47
CA GLN A 521 17.84 -19.73 -13.56
C GLN A 521 17.31 -18.43 -14.17
N GLU A 522 16.50 -18.51 -15.22
CA GLU A 522 15.92 -17.35 -15.90
C GLU A 522 15.00 -16.55 -14.96
N SER A 523 14.05 -17.22 -14.31
CA SER A 523 13.12 -16.57 -13.38
C SER A 523 13.85 -15.95 -12.21
N MET A 524 14.80 -16.67 -11.61
CA MET A 524 15.51 -16.19 -10.42
C MET A 524 16.50 -15.06 -10.74
N LYS A 525 17.08 -15.02 -11.96
CA LYS A 525 17.82 -13.84 -12.43
C LYS A 525 16.91 -12.63 -12.59
N ALA A 526 15.72 -12.81 -13.18
CA ALA A 526 14.75 -11.73 -13.33
C ALA A 526 14.30 -11.18 -11.97
N VAL A 527 13.98 -12.06 -11.02
CA VAL A 527 13.65 -11.70 -9.63
C VAL A 527 14.79 -10.92 -8.98
N ARG A 528 16.03 -11.43 -9.05
CA ARG A 528 17.18 -10.75 -8.44
C ARG A 528 17.37 -9.35 -9.04
N THR A 529 17.31 -9.22 -10.36
CA THR A 529 17.46 -7.92 -11.02
C THR A 529 16.35 -6.96 -10.61
N ALA A 530 15.10 -7.41 -10.53
CA ALA A 530 13.97 -6.58 -10.16
C ALA A 530 14.02 -6.17 -8.67
N LEU A 531 14.18 -7.12 -7.76
CA LEU A 531 14.02 -6.90 -6.32
C LEU A 531 15.29 -6.39 -5.62
N VAL A 532 16.47 -6.85 -6.04
CA VAL A 532 17.74 -6.31 -5.51
C VAL A 532 18.04 -4.96 -6.17
N GLY A 533 17.76 -4.82 -7.47
CA GLY A 533 17.95 -3.57 -8.21
C GLY A 533 17.06 -2.42 -7.72
N SER A 534 15.85 -2.72 -7.24
CA SER A 534 14.95 -1.76 -6.61
C SER A 534 15.25 -1.49 -5.13
N GLY A 535 16.19 -2.23 -4.53
CA GLY A 535 16.49 -2.18 -3.10
C GLY A 535 15.42 -2.83 -2.21
N GLN A 536 14.44 -3.53 -2.79
CA GLN A 536 13.40 -4.25 -2.03
C GLN A 536 13.96 -5.44 -1.27
N ILE A 537 14.95 -6.16 -1.83
CA ILE A 537 15.64 -7.25 -1.16
C ILE A 537 17.11 -6.89 -0.91
N ALA A 538 17.61 -7.24 0.28
CA ALA A 538 19.02 -7.09 0.61
C ALA A 538 19.93 -7.85 -0.40
N PRO A 539 21.18 -7.39 -0.64
CA PRO A 539 22.11 -8.14 -1.47
C PRO A 539 22.24 -9.60 -1.02
N LEU A 540 22.25 -10.51 -2.00
CA LEU A 540 22.47 -11.92 -1.76
C LEU A 540 23.88 -12.14 -1.17
N SER A 541 24.02 -13.22 -0.41
CA SER A 541 25.28 -13.71 0.13
C SER A 541 26.31 -13.90 -0.98
N SER A 542 27.57 -13.60 -0.66
CA SER A 542 28.70 -13.88 -1.55
C SER A 542 28.95 -15.37 -1.80
N ARG A 543 28.25 -16.25 -1.07
CA ARG A 543 28.26 -17.70 -1.29
C ARG A 543 27.31 -18.13 -2.41
N ILE A 544 26.33 -17.29 -2.77
CA ILE A 544 25.43 -17.55 -3.89
C ILE A 544 26.09 -17.05 -5.18
N ASP A 545 26.12 -17.92 -6.19
CA ASP A 545 26.72 -17.59 -7.49
C ASP A 545 26.00 -16.40 -8.15
N SER A 546 26.75 -15.39 -8.58
CA SER A 546 26.21 -14.24 -9.30
C SER A 546 25.57 -14.61 -10.64
N ASP A 547 25.87 -15.78 -11.20
CA ASP A 547 25.16 -16.29 -12.37
C ASP A 547 24.03 -17.25 -12.03
N LEU A 548 23.76 -17.51 -10.75
CA LEU A 548 22.76 -18.49 -10.31
C LEU A 548 22.94 -19.82 -11.07
N GLY A 549 24.19 -20.29 -11.22
CA GLY A 549 24.51 -21.47 -12.03
C GLY A 549 23.97 -22.80 -11.47
N TYR A 550 23.63 -22.83 -10.18
CA TYR A 550 23.07 -24.00 -9.51
C TYR A 550 21.56 -24.16 -9.71
N ASN A 551 20.86 -23.05 -10.02
CA ASN A 551 19.42 -23.03 -10.27
C ASN A 551 19.07 -23.84 -11.52
N ASN A 552 18.36 -24.96 -11.34
CA ASN A 552 18.27 -25.99 -12.38
C ASN A 552 16.83 -26.34 -12.83
N ALA A 553 15.81 -25.68 -12.29
CA ALA A 553 14.40 -25.88 -12.62
C ALA A 553 13.86 -27.30 -12.32
N ASN A 554 14.42 -28.01 -11.32
CA ASN A 554 13.94 -29.31 -10.89
C ASN A 554 12.71 -29.22 -9.95
N GLY A 555 12.32 -28.01 -9.53
CA GLY A 555 11.21 -27.77 -8.61
C GLY A 555 11.48 -28.26 -7.17
N LYS A 556 12.74 -28.39 -6.79
CA LYS A 556 13.23 -28.76 -5.46
C LYS A 556 14.20 -27.68 -4.95
N ILE A 557 14.66 -27.85 -3.72
CA ILE A 557 15.63 -26.96 -3.08
C ILE A 557 16.97 -27.70 -3.06
N SER A 558 17.97 -27.15 -3.77
CA SER A 558 19.29 -27.75 -3.96
C SER A 558 20.43 -26.85 -3.45
N PRO A 559 21.61 -27.42 -3.14
CA PRO A 559 22.76 -26.64 -2.68
C PRO A 559 23.18 -25.53 -3.64
N GLY A 560 23.44 -24.33 -3.11
CA GLY A 560 23.96 -23.19 -3.89
C GLY A 560 22.91 -22.35 -4.62
N GLU A 561 21.62 -22.67 -4.48
CA GLU A 561 20.53 -21.98 -5.18
C GLU A 561 20.02 -20.73 -4.46
N PHE A 562 19.44 -19.82 -5.26
CA PHE A 562 18.50 -18.82 -4.81
C PHE A 562 17.11 -19.22 -5.31
N VAL A 563 16.15 -19.51 -4.43
CA VAL A 563 14.84 -20.06 -4.81
C VAL A 563 13.69 -19.22 -4.29
N GLY A 564 12.59 -19.19 -5.04
CA GLY A 564 11.30 -18.67 -4.58
C GLY A 564 10.40 -19.81 -4.10
N LEU A 565 9.72 -19.61 -2.97
CA LEU A 565 8.84 -20.58 -2.34
C LEU A 565 7.42 -20.02 -2.22
N LEU A 566 6.47 -20.63 -2.94
CA LEU A 566 5.05 -20.42 -2.72
C LEU A 566 4.55 -21.49 -1.76
N VAL A 567 4.24 -21.11 -0.52
CA VAL A 567 3.68 -22.03 0.48
C VAL A 567 2.17 -22.12 0.30
N ASN A 568 1.66 -23.33 0.04
CA ASN A 568 0.27 -23.54 -0.30
C ASN A 568 -0.61 -23.55 0.96
N LEU A 569 -1.21 -22.41 1.27
CA LEU A 569 -2.09 -22.25 2.42
C LEU A 569 -3.54 -22.58 2.07
N ARG A 570 -4.20 -23.30 2.97
CA ARG A 570 -5.61 -23.70 2.89
C ARG A 570 -6.43 -23.00 3.96
N ASN A 571 -7.57 -22.46 3.54
CA ASN A 571 -8.59 -21.94 4.43
C ASN A 571 -9.61 -23.06 4.74
N THR A 572 -9.70 -23.48 5.99
CA THR A 572 -10.65 -24.53 6.43
C THR A 572 -11.99 -23.99 6.93
N SER A 573 -12.20 -22.67 6.87
CA SER A 573 -13.47 -22.05 7.27
C SER A 573 -14.50 -22.04 6.14
N ASN A 574 -15.72 -21.63 6.47
CA ASN A 574 -16.81 -21.40 5.52
C ASN A 574 -16.87 -19.95 5.01
N SER A 575 -15.92 -19.11 5.41
CA SER A 575 -15.82 -17.70 5.03
C SER A 575 -14.51 -17.43 4.29
N THR A 576 -14.42 -16.35 3.54
CA THR A 576 -13.18 -15.98 2.83
C THR A 576 -12.17 -15.37 3.80
N VAL A 577 -10.94 -15.90 3.81
CA VAL A 577 -9.81 -15.35 4.56
C VAL A 577 -9.02 -14.44 3.63
N SER A 578 -8.72 -13.20 4.04
CA SER A 578 -8.22 -12.16 3.12
C SER A 578 -7.11 -11.31 3.69
N GLY A 579 -6.27 -10.76 2.81
CA GLY A 579 -5.04 -10.07 3.18
C GLY A 579 -4.05 -11.02 3.86
N VAL A 580 -3.93 -12.25 3.34
CA VAL A 580 -3.08 -13.26 3.97
C VAL A 580 -1.64 -12.92 3.73
N ARG A 581 -0.87 -12.94 4.81
CA ARG A 581 0.56 -12.73 4.79
C ARG A 581 1.25 -13.91 5.45
N LEU A 582 2.31 -14.37 4.82
CA LEU A 582 3.23 -15.36 5.37
C LEU A 582 4.59 -14.68 5.58
N ILE A 583 5.20 -14.90 6.73
CA ILE A 583 6.40 -14.20 7.19
C ILE A 583 7.45 -15.25 7.57
N GLY A 584 8.63 -15.14 6.96
CA GLY A 584 9.82 -15.94 7.24
C GLY A 584 10.96 -15.18 7.90
N SER A 585 10.76 -13.92 8.27
CA SER A 585 11.73 -13.16 9.05
C SER A 585 12.01 -13.84 10.39
N ASP A 586 13.25 -13.71 10.86
CA ASP A 586 13.71 -14.19 12.14
C ASP A 586 12.79 -13.74 13.30
N TRP A 587 12.65 -14.59 14.33
CA TRP A 587 11.76 -14.31 15.45
C TRP A 587 12.08 -15.12 16.72
N ALA A 588 11.37 -14.83 17.81
CA ALA A 588 11.60 -15.40 19.13
C ALA A 588 11.04 -16.83 19.28
N HIS A 589 11.72 -17.83 18.72
CA HIS A 589 11.27 -19.24 18.73
C HIS A 589 12.29 -20.25 19.28
N PHE A 590 13.37 -19.74 19.90
CA PHE A 590 14.36 -20.49 20.67
C PHE A 590 14.46 -19.92 22.08
N TYR A 591 14.97 -20.71 23.02
CA TYR A 591 15.31 -20.28 24.37
C TYR A 591 16.74 -20.65 24.72
N LYS A 592 17.29 -19.93 25.71
CA LYS A 592 18.60 -20.22 26.30
C LYS A 592 18.46 -21.35 27.32
N ASP A 593 19.05 -22.51 27.02
CA ASP A 593 19.17 -23.60 27.97
C ASP A 593 20.39 -23.42 28.86
N THR A 594 20.15 -23.15 30.14
CA THR A 594 21.17 -22.99 31.19
C THR A 594 21.41 -24.26 31.99
N THR A 595 20.75 -25.37 31.67
CA THR A 595 20.92 -26.65 32.39
C THR A 595 22.25 -27.37 32.10
N THR A 596 23.01 -26.88 31.12
CA THR A 596 24.33 -27.39 30.75
C THR A 596 25.43 -26.41 31.12
N ALA A 597 26.67 -26.90 31.31
CA ALA A 597 27.82 -26.06 31.70
C ALA A 597 28.17 -24.98 30.67
N THR A 598 27.66 -25.09 29.44
CA THR A 598 27.79 -24.10 28.38
C THR A 598 26.40 -23.83 27.84
N PRO A 599 25.86 -22.60 27.98
CA PRO A 599 24.51 -22.29 27.50
C PRO A 599 24.34 -22.64 26.02
N THR A 600 23.26 -23.33 25.69
CA THR A 600 22.92 -23.70 24.30
C THR A 600 21.55 -23.16 23.93
N ALA A 601 21.34 -22.85 22.65
CA ALA A 601 20.03 -22.46 22.15
C ALA A 601 19.21 -23.71 21.82
N LYS A 602 17.99 -23.80 22.36
CA LYS A 602 17.06 -24.91 22.10
C LYS A 602 15.74 -24.39 21.53
N PRO A 603 15.11 -25.14 20.59
CA PRO A 603 13.85 -24.70 19.99
C PRO A 603 12.71 -24.74 20.99
N CYS A 604 11.86 -23.71 20.98
CA CYS A 604 10.64 -23.67 21.77
C CYS A 604 9.62 -24.69 21.25
N ASN A 605 8.83 -25.28 22.16
CA ASN A 605 7.70 -26.12 21.82
C ASN A 605 6.47 -25.23 21.56
N ILE A 606 6.15 -25.02 20.28
CA ILE A 606 5.06 -24.16 19.80
C ILE A 606 4.14 -25.04 18.95
N ASP A 607 2.83 -24.97 19.19
CA ASP A 607 1.84 -25.86 18.55
C ASP A 607 2.19 -27.36 18.68
N SER A 608 2.68 -27.78 19.85
CA SER A 608 3.14 -29.15 20.15
C SER A 608 4.35 -29.63 19.33
N TYR A 609 5.12 -28.72 18.74
CA TYR A 609 6.30 -29.05 17.93
C TYR A 609 7.52 -28.23 18.37
N PRO A 610 8.74 -28.81 18.45
CA PRO A 610 9.00 -30.23 18.31
C PRO A 610 8.40 -30.98 19.52
N ASN A 611 8.00 -32.24 19.33
CA ASN A 611 7.31 -33.01 20.36
C ASN A 611 8.11 -32.99 21.67
N ALA A 612 7.44 -32.82 22.82
CA ALA A 612 8.08 -32.74 24.14
C ALA A 612 8.93 -33.97 24.54
N GLY A 613 8.80 -35.09 23.80
CA GLY A 613 9.61 -36.30 23.94
C GLY A 613 10.80 -36.41 22.97
N ALA A 614 11.01 -35.43 22.09
CA ALA A 614 12.24 -35.33 21.31
C ALA A 614 13.37 -34.86 22.23
N VAL A 615 14.54 -35.49 22.13
CA VAL A 615 15.70 -35.13 22.95
C VAL A 615 16.04 -33.65 22.70
N GLY A 616 16.14 -32.84 23.75
CA GLY A 616 16.54 -31.44 23.62
C GLY A 616 15.42 -30.41 23.39
N THR A 617 14.15 -30.77 23.59
CA THR A 617 13.04 -29.80 23.73
C THR A 617 12.72 -29.50 25.20
N ASP A 618 12.24 -28.30 25.51
CA ASP A 618 11.76 -27.98 26.86
C ASP A 618 10.55 -28.89 27.22
N THR A 619 10.67 -29.65 28.31
CA THR A 619 9.55 -30.39 28.91
C THR A 619 8.69 -29.50 29.81
N ASN A 620 9.19 -28.31 30.19
CA ASN A 620 8.48 -27.32 30.98
C ASN A 620 7.85 -26.28 30.05
N ALA A 621 6.65 -26.60 29.57
CA ALA A 621 5.92 -25.88 28.54
C ALA A 621 5.53 -24.41 28.83
N ASN A 622 6.19 -23.63 29.71
CA ASN A 622 5.68 -22.27 30.01
C ASN A 622 6.60 -21.17 30.60
N SER A 623 7.88 -21.38 30.96
CA SER A 623 8.67 -20.28 31.58
C SER A 623 9.85 -19.76 30.75
N SER A 624 10.46 -20.58 29.89
CA SER A 624 11.70 -20.25 29.18
C SER A 624 11.49 -19.55 27.84
N CYS A 625 10.33 -19.79 27.22
CA CYS A 625 9.90 -19.22 25.94
C CYS A 625 8.94 -18.03 26.13
N ALA A 626 8.79 -17.53 27.36
CA ALA A 626 7.85 -16.46 27.71
C ALA A 626 8.23 -15.09 27.08
N ASP A 627 7.19 -14.23 27.04
CA ASP A 627 7.10 -12.87 26.47
C ASP A 627 8.40 -12.06 26.58
N LEU A 628 8.75 -11.41 25.47
CA LEU A 628 9.73 -10.35 25.38
C LEU A 628 9.23 -9.16 26.19
N THR A 629 9.99 -8.79 27.22
CA THR A 629 9.78 -7.52 27.91
C THR A 629 10.40 -6.38 27.10
N ILE A 630 9.81 -5.19 27.20
CA ILE A 630 10.27 -3.99 26.49
C ILE A 630 11.72 -3.67 26.85
N ASP A 631 12.08 -3.82 28.13
CA ASP A 631 13.44 -3.61 28.64
C ASP A 631 14.46 -4.52 27.94
N GLU A 632 14.05 -5.71 27.47
CA GLU A 632 14.89 -6.65 26.71
C GLU A 632 15.10 -6.25 25.24
N LEU A 633 14.29 -5.31 24.71
CA LEU A 633 14.34 -4.84 23.31
C LEU A 633 14.95 -3.44 23.15
N THR A 634 15.04 -2.63 24.21
CA THR A 634 15.28 -1.18 24.07
C THR A 634 16.58 -0.63 24.67
N ASP A 635 17.25 -1.33 25.59
CA ASP A 635 18.43 -0.75 26.26
C ASP A 635 19.72 -1.48 25.86
N GLY A 636 20.68 -0.83 25.20
CA GLY A 636 21.92 -1.43 24.69
C GLY A 636 22.89 -1.96 25.77
N THR A 637 22.38 -2.38 26.93
CA THR A 637 23.12 -3.03 28.01
C THR A 637 23.50 -4.46 27.63
N ALA A 638 24.55 -4.99 28.27
CA ALA A 638 25.08 -6.33 28.01
C ALA A 638 24.07 -7.48 28.23
N ALA A 639 22.96 -7.23 28.92
CA ALA A 639 21.86 -8.19 29.06
C ALA A 639 21.10 -8.38 27.73
N ASN A 640 20.93 -7.32 26.93
CA ASN A 640 20.14 -7.37 25.68
C ASN A 640 20.88 -7.99 24.50
N THR A 641 22.21 -7.91 24.49
CA THR A 641 23.05 -8.64 23.52
C THR A 641 22.91 -10.15 23.70
N GLU A 642 22.69 -10.62 24.93
CA GLU A 642 22.48 -12.03 25.23
C GLU A 642 21.11 -12.51 24.72
N TYR A 643 20.04 -11.72 24.86
CA TYR A 643 18.71 -12.09 24.39
C TYR A 643 18.58 -12.16 22.86
N LEU A 644 19.10 -11.17 22.13
CA LEU A 644 19.16 -11.22 20.66
C LEU A 644 20.03 -12.39 20.16
N THR A 645 20.98 -12.82 20.97
CA THR A 645 21.83 -13.99 20.66
C THR A 645 21.07 -15.31 20.83
N TYR A 646 20.18 -15.44 21.83
CA TYR A 646 19.57 -16.73 22.22
C TYR A 646 18.05 -16.89 21.97
N LYS A 647 17.29 -15.82 21.69
CA LYS A 647 15.86 -15.93 21.36
C LYS A 647 15.54 -15.68 19.88
N HIS A 648 16.21 -14.72 19.23
CA HIS A 648 15.96 -14.34 17.84
C HIS A 648 16.75 -15.22 16.86
N PHE A 649 16.05 -16.14 16.18
CA PHE A 649 16.64 -17.13 15.28
C PHE A 649 15.96 -17.13 13.90
N PRO A 650 16.67 -17.60 12.85
CA PRO A 650 16.07 -17.82 11.55
C PRO A 650 14.92 -18.80 11.61
N SER A 651 13.87 -18.51 10.84
CA SER A 651 12.63 -19.32 10.80
C SER A 651 12.90 -20.80 10.52
N CYS A 652 13.98 -21.14 9.83
CA CYS A 652 14.35 -22.50 9.45
C CYS A 652 15.30 -23.16 10.46
N MET A 653 14.81 -24.23 11.08
CA MET A 653 15.56 -25.13 11.95
C MET A 653 16.04 -26.35 11.16
N VAL A 654 17.06 -27.03 11.67
CA VAL A 654 17.65 -28.19 11.00
C VAL A 654 17.52 -29.46 11.83
N GLN A 655 17.25 -30.56 11.14
CA GLN A 655 17.19 -31.88 11.76
C GLN A 655 18.60 -32.44 11.95
N ILE A 656 18.95 -32.82 13.18
CA ILE A 656 20.22 -33.43 13.54
C ILE A 656 19.97 -34.82 14.14
N ASN A 657 20.74 -35.81 13.67
CA ASN A 657 20.73 -37.18 14.21
C ASN A 657 21.90 -37.36 15.18
N ASP A 658 21.63 -37.52 16.48
CA ASP A 658 22.63 -37.81 17.50
C ASP A 658 22.42 -39.20 18.15
N ALA A 659 23.24 -39.54 19.16
CA ALA A 659 23.19 -40.84 19.83
C ALA A 659 21.86 -41.10 20.55
N ASN A 660 21.11 -40.04 20.88
CA ASN A 660 19.83 -40.12 21.59
C ASN A 660 18.62 -40.02 20.64
N GLY A 661 18.86 -39.75 19.35
CA GLY A 661 17.86 -39.80 18.29
C GLY A 661 17.90 -38.60 17.35
N THR A 662 16.82 -38.45 16.60
CA THR A 662 16.60 -37.32 15.70
C THR A 662 15.95 -36.17 16.45
N ARG A 663 16.50 -34.96 16.35
CA ARG A 663 15.93 -33.74 16.94
C ARG A 663 16.12 -32.51 16.07
N MET A 664 15.35 -31.46 16.36
CA MET A 664 15.52 -30.14 15.76
C MET A 664 16.57 -29.32 16.50
N ALA A 665 17.33 -28.53 15.75
CA ALA A 665 18.47 -27.76 16.22
C ALA A 665 18.63 -26.46 15.43
N SER A 666 19.51 -25.57 15.91
CA SER A 666 19.93 -24.39 15.17
C SER A 666 20.88 -24.76 14.02
N GLN A 667 20.94 -23.92 12.98
CA GLN A 667 21.87 -24.14 11.87
C GLN A 667 23.34 -24.06 12.32
N LYS A 668 23.65 -23.22 13.30
CA LYS A 668 24.96 -23.13 13.95
C LYS A 668 25.40 -24.48 14.52
N GLU A 669 24.48 -25.20 15.15
CA GLU A 669 24.80 -26.51 15.73
C GLU A 669 25.15 -27.54 14.64
N LEU A 670 24.47 -27.51 13.49
CA LEU A 670 24.87 -28.34 12.35
C LEU A 670 26.25 -27.94 11.83
N MET A 671 26.53 -26.64 11.70
CA MET A 671 27.82 -26.11 11.25
C MET A 671 28.96 -26.66 12.13
N GLU A 672 28.81 -26.57 13.45
CA GLU A 672 29.77 -27.10 14.42
C GLU A 672 29.91 -28.62 14.30
N LYS A 673 28.79 -29.34 14.17
CA LYS A 673 28.78 -30.80 14.07
C LYS A 673 29.50 -31.32 12.82
N ILE A 674 29.38 -30.64 11.68
CA ILE A 674 30.09 -31.02 10.45
C ILE A 674 31.47 -30.36 10.34
N SER A 675 31.90 -29.62 11.38
CA SER A 675 33.18 -28.88 11.40
C SER A 675 33.34 -27.89 10.23
N LEU A 676 32.24 -27.25 9.82
CA LEU A 676 32.26 -26.20 8.80
C LEU A 676 32.80 -24.91 9.41
N THR A 677 33.72 -24.25 8.73
CA THR A 677 34.27 -22.97 9.17
C THR A 677 33.26 -21.84 8.93
N GLN A 678 33.15 -20.89 9.86
CA GLN A 678 32.17 -19.81 9.82
C GLN A 678 32.23 -18.93 8.54
N ASN A 679 33.42 -18.78 7.93
CA ASN A 679 33.57 -18.07 6.66
C ASN A 679 32.91 -18.75 5.45
N LYS A 680 32.43 -19.99 5.60
CA LYS A 680 31.66 -20.72 4.58
C LYS A 680 30.14 -20.59 4.76
N CYS A 681 29.69 -19.99 5.85
CA CYS A 681 28.27 -19.70 6.07
C CYS A 681 27.76 -18.66 5.06
N LEU A 682 26.46 -18.71 4.77
CA LEU A 682 25.78 -17.67 3.98
C LEU A 682 25.97 -16.28 4.59
N ASP A 683 25.89 -16.18 5.93
CA ASP A 683 26.31 -15.00 6.68
C ASP A 683 27.48 -15.37 7.61
N PRO A 684 28.72 -14.94 7.28
CA PRO A 684 29.87 -15.16 8.14
C PRO A 684 29.80 -14.44 9.49
N ASN A 685 28.93 -13.44 9.66
CA ASN A 685 28.76 -12.71 10.93
C ASN A 685 27.62 -13.29 11.77
N ASP A 686 26.70 -14.04 11.15
CA ASP A 686 25.61 -14.73 11.83
C ASP A 686 25.56 -16.24 11.48
N PRO A 687 26.28 -17.10 12.24
CA PRO A 687 26.26 -18.54 12.00
C PRO A 687 24.89 -19.17 12.28
N LYS A 688 23.91 -18.45 12.84
CA LYS A 688 22.53 -18.94 12.97
C LYS A 688 21.85 -19.10 11.61
N SER A 689 22.29 -18.35 10.61
CA SER A 689 21.79 -18.36 9.22
C SER A 689 22.76 -19.07 8.25
N CYS A 690 23.53 -20.06 8.74
CA CYS A 690 24.68 -20.60 8.00
C CYS A 690 24.33 -21.33 6.69
N PHE A 691 23.20 -22.05 6.65
CA PHE A 691 22.84 -22.96 5.56
C PHE A 691 21.61 -22.51 4.77
N ILE A 692 20.60 -21.97 5.44
CA ILE A 692 19.39 -21.43 4.84
C ILE A 692 19.22 -20.01 5.38
N ARG A 693 19.26 -19.02 4.48
CA ARG A 693 19.03 -17.61 4.80
C ARG A 693 17.83 -17.10 4.01
N ILE A 694 16.93 -16.41 4.67
CA ILE A 694 15.82 -15.70 4.04
C ILE A 694 16.23 -14.23 3.99
N PRO A 695 16.50 -13.65 2.81
CA PRO A 695 16.99 -12.29 2.73
C PRO A 695 15.89 -11.30 3.13
N ARG A 696 16.26 -10.26 3.89
CA ARG A 696 15.33 -9.18 4.29
C ARG A 696 14.65 -8.58 3.06
N GLY A 697 13.34 -8.37 3.15
CA GLY A 697 12.50 -7.89 2.04
C GLY A 697 12.00 -9.01 1.11
N GLY A 698 12.64 -10.18 1.15
CA GLY A 698 12.18 -11.42 0.52
C GLY A 698 11.60 -12.41 1.52
N ASP A 699 11.39 -11.95 2.75
CA ASP A 699 11.00 -12.71 3.94
C ASP A 699 9.50 -12.65 4.21
N TYR A 700 8.70 -12.22 3.25
CA TYR A 700 7.25 -12.26 3.33
C TYR A 700 6.60 -12.47 1.97
N ALA A 701 5.42 -13.11 1.99
CA ALA A 701 4.58 -13.36 0.84
C ALA A 701 3.14 -12.94 1.14
N TRP A 702 2.43 -12.50 0.10
CA TRP A 702 1.04 -12.05 0.16
C TRP A 702 0.14 -12.88 -0.72
N TYR A 703 -1.08 -13.10 -0.22
CA TYR A 703 -2.19 -13.68 -0.96
C TYR A 703 -3.43 -12.83 -0.72
N SER A 704 -4.04 -12.28 -1.79
CA SER A 704 -5.16 -11.34 -1.63
C SER A 704 -6.32 -11.93 -0.86
N ARG A 705 -6.72 -13.15 -1.23
CA ARG A 705 -7.78 -13.91 -0.55
C ARG A 705 -7.70 -15.40 -0.83
N ILE A 706 -8.18 -16.18 0.13
CA ILE A 706 -8.33 -17.62 0.07
C ILE A 706 -9.80 -17.95 0.36
N GLU A 707 -10.49 -18.50 -0.62
CA GLU A 707 -11.90 -18.85 -0.49
C GLU A 707 -12.14 -19.92 0.57
N ALA A 708 -13.38 -19.97 1.06
CA ALA A 708 -13.86 -21.03 1.93
C ALA A 708 -13.51 -22.43 1.38
N GLY A 709 -12.84 -23.24 2.20
CA GLY A 709 -12.48 -24.63 1.87
C GLY A 709 -11.40 -24.81 0.79
N ALA A 710 -10.80 -23.74 0.28
CA ALA A 710 -9.86 -23.77 -0.85
C ALA A 710 -8.44 -23.33 -0.46
N THR A 711 -7.54 -23.42 -1.45
CA THR A 711 -6.22 -22.79 -1.43
C THR A 711 -6.14 -21.62 -2.40
N TRP A 712 -5.14 -20.75 -2.23
CA TRP A 712 -4.91 -19.66 -3.17
C TRP A 712 -4.63 -20.16 -4.59
N ILE A 713 -3.80 -21.20 -4.74
CA ILE A 713 -3.41 -21.76 -6.05
C ILE A 713 -4.59 -22.36 -6.82
N GLU A 714 -5.65 -22.79 -6.14
CA GLU A 714 -6.86 -23.33 -6.79
C GLU A 714 -7.71 -22.23 -7.44
N ARG A 715 -7.50 -20.96 -7.04
CA ARG A 715 -8.26 -19.82 -7.56
C ARG A 715 -7.52 -19.05 -8.64
N PHE A 716 -6.24 -18.79 -8.44
CA PHE A 716 -5.43 -17.94 -9.32
C PHE A 716 -4.68 -18.76 -10.35
N VAL A 717 -5.44 -19.46 -11.21
CA VAL A 717 -4.90 -20.23 -12.33
C VAL A 717 -5.06 -19.48 -13.64
N ASP A 718 -4.09 -19.63 -14.51
CA ASP A 718 -4.18 -19.19 -15.89
C ASP A 718 -5.16 -20.08 -16.66
N SER A 719 -6.17 -19.46 -17.27
CA SER A 719 -7.24 -20.19 -17.97
C SER A 719 -6.77 -20.91 -19.23
N SER A 720 -5.62 -20.55 -19.79
CA SER A 720 -5.04 -21.18 -20.99
C SER A 720 -4.08 -22.33 -20.66
N THR A 721 -3.34 -22.24 -19.55
CA THR A 721 -2.35 -23.25 -19.16
C THR A 721 -2.79 -24.14 -18.00
N GLY A 722 -3.80 -23.72 -17.24
CA GLY A 722 -4.22 -24.36 -15.99
C GLY A 722 -3.21 -24.23 -14.84
N LYS A 723 -2.10 -23.48 -15.03
CA LYS A 723 -1.05 -23.30 -14.02
C LYS A 723 -1.31 -22.06 -13.16
N PRO A 724 -0.86 -22.03 -11.89
CA PRO A 724 -0.96 -20.85 -11.05
C PRO A 724 -0.24 -19.64 -11.65
N LYS A 725 -0.85 -18.45 -11.56
CA LYS A 725 -0.22 -17.16 -11.93
C LYS A 725 0.54 -16.59 -10.75
N ILE A 726 1.78 -17.05 -10.56
CA ILE A 726 2.62 -16.64 -9.44
C ILE A 726 3.29 -15.29 -9.75
N LYS A 727 3.07 -14.30 -8.89
CA LYS A 727 3.79 -13.02 -8.89
C LYS A 727 4.92 -13.06 -7.86
N THR A 728 5.89 -12.14 -7.98
CA THR A 728 7.02 -12.04 -7.06
C THR A 728 6.61 -11.80 -5.62
N GLY A 729 5.51 -11.08 -5.38
CA GLY A 729 4.95 -10.85 -4.06
C GLY A 729 4.27 -12.07 -3.42
N ASN A 730 4.03 -13.15 -4.16
CA ASN A 730 3.45 -14.39 -3.62
C ASN A 730 4.52 -15.38 -3.11
N LEU A 731 5.80 -15.00 -3.11
CA LEU A 731 6.94 -15.88 -2.84
C LEU A 731 7.74 -15.40 -1.63
N ILE A 732 8.14 -16.36 -0.78
CA ILE A 732 9.26 -16.18 0.15
C ILE A 732 10.54 -16.62 -0.56
N TYR A 733 11.62 -15.89 -0.42
CA TYR A 733 12.89 -16.22 -1.06
C TYR A 733 13.86 -16.88 -0.09
N LEU A 734 14.63 -17.85 -0.57
CA LEU A 734 15.62 -18.56 0.22
C LEU A 734 16.96 -18.60 -0.52
N GLU A 735 18.02 -18.32 0.21
CA GLU A 735 19.40 -18.60 -0.17
C GLU A 735 19.81 -19.95 0.46
N VAL A 736 20.34 -20.84 -0.36
CA VAL A 736 20.75 -22.19 0.05
C VAL A 736 22.27 -22.30 -0.05
N SER A 737 22.93 -22.62 1.06
CA SER A 737 24.39 -22.73 1.07
C SER A 737 24.87 -23.84 0.14
N PRO A 738 25.94 -23.63 -0.66
CA PRO A 738 26.55 -24.70 -1.46
C PRO A 738 27.28 -25.73 -0.59
N ASP A 739 27.63 -25.40 0.66
CA ASP A 739 28.31 -26.30 1.59
C ASP A 739 27.32 -27.14 2.44
N ILE A 740 26.01 -27.08 2.14
CA ILE A 740 25.02 -27.89 2.81
C ILE A 740 25.11 -29.37 2.35
N PRO A 741 25.14 -30.35 3.26
CA PRO A 741 25.09 -31.75 2.85
C PRO A 741 23.74 -32.12 2.21
N ALA A 742 23.76 -32.77 1.05
CA ALA A 742 22.55 -33.33 0.44
C ALA A 742 21.88 -34.33 1.39
N GLY A 743 20.55 -34.33 1.43
CA GLY A 743 19.73 -35.11 2.36
C GLY A 743 19.49 -34.43 3.71
N THR A 744 20.04 -33.23 3.94
CA THR A 744 19.75 -32.45 5.16
C THR A 744 18.30 -31.99 5.15
N VAL A 745 17.58 -32.23 6.25
CA VAL A 745 16.17 -31.87 6.42
C VAL A 745 16.05 -30.59 7.23
N PHE A 746 15.27 -29.64 6.70
CA PHE A 746 14.92 -28.39 7.38
C PHE A 746 13.43 -28.34 7.69
N SER A 747 13.10 -27.74 8.83
CA SER A 747 11.74 -27.36 9.19
C SER A 747 11.69 -25.87 9.44
N CYS A 748 11.02 -25.14 8.54
CA CYS A 748 10.76 -23.72 8.70
C CYS A 748 9.44 -23.47 9.41
N ARG A 749 9.46 -22.58 10.40
CA ARG A 749 8.28 -22.05 11.08
C ARG A 749 7.98 -20.65 10.55
N PHE A 750 7.13 -20.61 9.55
CA PHE A 750 6.62 -19.35 9.04
C PHE A 750 5.49 -18.85 9.93
N ARG A 751 5.40 -17.54 10.11
CA ARG A 751 4.30 -16.88 10.82
C ARG A 751 3.28 -16.42 9.79
N ALA A 752 2.01 -16.72 9.98
CA ALA A 752 0.93 -16.28 9.11
C ALA A 752 -0.06 -15.40 9.86
N SER A 753 -0.49 -14.31 9.22
CA SER A 753 -1.59 -13.46 9.69
C SER A 753 -2.50 -13.10 8.50
N PHE A 754 -3.67 -12.54 8.79
CA PHE A 754 -4.55 -12.02 7.75
C PHE A 754 -5.44 -10.90 8.29
N THR A 755 -5.90 -10.01 7.42
CA THR A 755 -6.52 -8.73 7.80
C THR A 755 -7.86 -8.91 8.52
N ASN A 756 -8.69 -9.86 8.07
CA ASN A 756 -9.96 -10.19 8.74
C ASN A 756 -9.82 -11.21 9.88
N CYS A 757 -8.65 -11.27 10.52
CA CYS A 757 -8.37 -12.18 11.61
C CYS A 757 -8.91 -11.69 12.95
N SER A 758 -9.61 -12.56 13.67
CA SER A 758 -10.29 -12.23 14.93
C SER A 758 -9.41 -12.24 16.17
N ASP A 759 -8.25 -12.88 16.07
CA ASP A 759 -7.33 -13.26 17.16
C ASP A 759 -5.85 -13.14 16.73
N CYS A 760 -5.57 -12.36 15.68
CA CYS A 760 -4.20 -11.98 15.27
C CYS A 760 -3.79 -10.61 15.80
N PHE A 761 -4.74 -9.80 16.26
CA PHE A 761 -4.49 -8.40 16.59
C PHE A 761 -4.85 -8.05 18.03
N ASP A 762 -5.69 -8.84 18.69
CA ASP A 762 -6.11 -8.62 20.07
C ASP A 762 -5.91 -9.88 20.91
N ASN A 763 -5.60 -9.68 22.19
CA ASN A 763 -5.31 -10.76 23.14
C ASN A 763 -6.58 -11.36 23.79
N GLY A 764 -7.75 -11.18 23.18
CA GLY A 764 -9.04 -11.63 23.71
C GLY A 764 -9.66 -10.71 24.78
N THR A 765 -8.99 -9.64 25.19
CA THR A 765 -9.53 -8.64 26.15
C THR A 765 -10.10 -7.39 25.48
N ASN A 766 -10.31 -7.41 24.16
CA ASN A 766 -10.58 -6.23 23.32
C ASN A 766 -9.49 -5.16 23.36
N THR A 767 -8.27 -5.53 23.74
CA THR A 767 -7.07 -4.68 23.66
C THR A 767 -6.17 -5.25 22.58
N ASP A 768 -5.68 -4.38 21.69
CA ASP A 768 -4.74 -4.82 20.65
C ASP A 768 -3.42 -5.28 21.30
N PHE A 769 -2.74 -6.25 20.68
CA PHE A 769 -1.41 -6.69 21.11
C PHE A 769 -0.44 -5.51 21.10
N LYS A 770 0.38 -5.42 22.15
CA LYS A 770 1.51 -4.50 22.13
C LYS A 770 2.47 -4.83 21.00
N ASP A 771 3.20 -3.83 20.51
CA ASP A 771 4.15 -4.02 19.41
C ASP A 771 5.16 -5.15 19.70
N SER A 772 5.68 -5.27 20.95
CA SER A 772 6.60 -6.34 21.33
C SER A 772 6.12 -7.77 20.99
N HIS A 773 4.81 -8.05 21.09
CA HIS A 773 4.26 -9.38 20.80
C HIS A 773 4.37 -9.76 19.32
N TYR A 774 4.50 -8.80 18.40
CA TYR A 774 4.64 -9.10 16.97
C TYR A 774 6.03 -9.68 16.61
N MET A 775 6.94 -9.77 17.58
CA MET A 775 8.21 -10.50 17.50
C MET A 775 8.10 -11.99 17.92
N GLU A 776 6.91 -12.43 18.34
CA GLU A 776 6.63 -13.76 18.92
C GLU A 776 5.65 -14.56 18.03
N ASP A 777 5.10 -15.66 18.56
CA ASP A 777 4.09 -16.49 17.90
C ASP A 777 2.64 -16.06 18.16
N ASP A 778 2.37 -15.41 19.29
CA ASP A 778 0.99 -15.13 19.76
C ASP A 778 0.09 -14.39 18.76
N PRO A 779 0.55 -13.38 18.00
CA PRO A 779 -0.28 -12.73 16.98
C PRO A 779 -0.49 -13.57 15.70
N TYR A 780 0.20 -14.70 15.56
CA TYR A 780 0.32 -15.41 14.30
C TYR A 780 -0.18 -16.84 14.36
N LYS A 781 -0.55 -17.37 13.20
CA LYS A 781 -0.64 -18.81 13.00
C LYS A 781 0.71 -19.33 12.55
N ILE A 782 1.27 -20.30 13.26
CA ILE A 782 2.52 -20.94 12.85
C ILE A 782 2.26 -21.97 11.75
N ILE A 783 2.89 -21.77 10.60
CA ILE A 783 2.89 -22.66 9.44
C ILE A 783 4.23 -23.38 9.41
N LYS A 784 4.18 -24.68 9.69
CA LYS A 784 5.35 -25.56 9.63
C LYS A 784 5.52 -26.11 8.22
N PHE A 785 6.62 -25.76 7.56
CA PHE A 785 6.99 -26.28 6.24
C PHE A 785 8.31 -27.07 6.34
N GLU A 786 8.30 -28.33 5.95
CA GLU A 786 9.48 -29.20 5.95
C GLU A 786 9.94 -29.48 4.52
N PHE A 787 11.25 -29.42 4.31
CA PHE A 787 11.86 -29.82 3.04
C PHE A 787 13.20 -30.51 3.28
N THR A 788 13.58 -31.33 2.32
CA THR A 788 14.90 -31.96 2.26
C THR A 788 15.69 -31.28 1.16
N VAL A 789 16.91 -30.86 1.46
CA VAL A 789 17.82 -30.39 0.41
C VAL A 789 18.27 -31.60 -0.40
N THR A 790 17.96 -31.59 -1.69
CA THR A 790 18.23 -32.71 -2.60
C THR A 790 19.20 -32.32 -3.69
N ASP A 791 19.91 -33.34 -4.18
CA ASP A 791 20.92 -33.31 -5.23
C ASP A 791 22.33 -32.94 -4.73
#